data_AF-A0ABD7NQ20-F1
#
_entry.id   AF-A0ABD7NQ20-F1
#
_cell.length_a   1.000
_cell.length_b   1.000
_cell.length_c   1.000
_cell.angle_alpha   90.00
_cell.angle_beta   90.00
_cell.angle_gamma   90.00
#
_symmetry.space_group_name_H-M   'P 1'
#
loop_
_entity.id
_entity.type
_entity.pdbx_description
1 polymer ?
#
loop_
_entity_poly.entity_id
_entity_poly.type
_entity_poly.pdbx_seq_one_letter_code
_entity_poly.pdbx_strand_id
1 'polypeptide(L)'
;MAEFIPPLGTADPQIFMDNVRRLDQLMQSSELTFPDRAGELLYTWRGIHQTLIPLSKQYMTLAAAQADIANIPTGSATYYRSPDDSALAIEVINTAGALQPTGRKMPSQSSMVIGIVDSWVNNNLYPFDTLSSPNENAVSMNVAAVSTIAYREAYSALLSPVAVGDIITVRYKYSGTGGAPTIGLKTSLNGTFVSNQPTLTSSNDWQEVQLTATAATATLLAIGVNTRLATTVQLSIIAYASKKNAITTAILNSLDSISSLNGKVRIGSVDSWVNNTGYPFSVFSQVNNNRVNYVNSTGVYSEMYANINVPSGGSLTFSYSLDATAGRLFARLANGSAWTGDEVQLAGGGARQTITLVAAADTKQLKLYTRAEISAGSFFAEVNYGQKNALTEQIDSLYSAVASANAVLAILSQSSTFDSFVKSSPYTYTLSDAGVAYKQAISTVDNISGLNTVKMMYKISSSNAALKIQSRNGSNWGANERTLVADGDYHEIDLPIASGQVFSGWGVYSSAKAGGYSADVTMIPISANGVFFTPATAILYGLMAASASLDSRVTALENGQATDQNTDVIFPAYFYAVDGRPLRFYGANMVSGTRPWHNNTDIVLSSHGYEGKSVLLKDVVPDAMIMPSEINGPTLNINARADGSGNVFRKKAAFTKLAATQTGNVKVATIMDSLGERCVPWLYFALNTTGATYAGAGSRKTRGMTDDGGYTLPNTPADGIPFDGRGGWTTFDYIGKTQKTNFSQPFLRDAVAADFAAYPQYCYDKAYSGQSYADNPNLAGYHIFDVTAWMAASGVSASDKLVVVIQLGYNDLYYSYTPQQTVDAQEFMIAKFREKIANSRFVISHQAFGWSGVSAPQNWPDFAKWITQKLRKFDNRISEKILVAPAWAQLSYKYGMNETITATSDTGVQTVSLPDDVHPGELGGAQWGDALVAPVLAAWNL
;
A
#
# COMPACT_ATOMS: atom_id res chain seq x y z
N MET A 1 22.87 -32.91 -39.87
CA MET A 1 23.99 -32.07 -39.38
C MET A 1 25.17 -32.31 -40.30
N ALA A 2 25.73 -31.27 -40.91
CA ALA A 2 26.97 -31.41 -41.64
C ALA A 2 28.09 -31.73 -40.62
N GLU A 3 28.79 -32.84 -40.82
CA GLU A 3 29.90 -33.24 -39.97
C GLU A 3 31.06 -32.25 -40.17
N PHE A 4 31.60 -31.69 -39.08
CA PHE A 4 32.79 -30.83 -39.18
C PHE A 4 33.96 -31.69 -39.65
N ILE A 5 34.47 -31.42 -40.84
CA ILE A 5 35.65 -32.12 -41.37
C ILE A 5 36.84 -31.16 -41.31
N PRO A 6 37.92 -31.52 -40.59
CA PRO A 6 38.03 -32.54 -39.52
C PRO A 6 37.22 -32.25 -38.23
N PRO A 7 37.04 -33.19 -37.30
CA PRO A 7 36.24 -32.99 -36.10
C PRO A 7 36.70 -31.81 -35.22
N LEU A 8 35.79 -31.23 -34.43
CA LEU A 8 36.15 -30.25 -33.39
C LEU A 8 37.11 -30.91 -32.38
N GLY A 9 38.15 -30.20 -31.96
CA GLY A 9 39.19 -30.73 -31.05
C GLY A 9 40.35 -31.48 -31.72
N THR A 10 40.47 -31.43 -33.05
CA THR A 10 41.65 -31.94 -33.77
C THR A 10 42.91 -31.09 -33.53
N ALA A 11 44.07 -31.75 -33.47
CA ALA A 11 45.39 -31.11 -33.32
C ALA A 11 46.08 -30.84 -34.67
N ASP A 12 45.33 -30.88 -35.78
CA ASP A 12 45.86 -30.64 -37.12
C ASP A 12 46.37 -29.20 -37.29
N PRO A 13 47.67 -29.00 -37.59
CA PRO A 13 48.26 -27.66 -37.79
C PRO A 13 47.58 -26.84 -38.89
N GLN A 14 47.01 -27.50 -39.90
CA GLN A 14 46.30 -26.82 -40.99
C GLN A 14 45.03 -26.13 -40.46
N ILE A 15 44.35 -26.75 -39.50
CA ILE A 15 43.14 -26.21 -38.87
C ILE A 15 43.47 -25.03 -37.97
N PHE A 16 44.60 -25.07 -37.29
CA PHE A 16 45.10 -23.90 -36.56
C PHE A 16 45.33 -22.73 -37.52
N MET A 17 46.00 -22.95 -38.65
CA MET A 17 46.24 -21.90 -39.65
C MET A 17 44.96 -21.36 -40.29
N ASP A 18 43.99 -22.21 -40.59
CA ASP A 18 42.71 -21.80 -41.16
C ASP A 18 41.86 -21.01 -40.16
N ASN A 19 41.90 -21.38 -38.87
CA ASN A 19 41.26 -20.60 -37.80
C ASN A 19 41.93 -19.24 -37.60
N VAL A 20 43.26 -19.16 -37.66
CA VAL A 20 44.00 -17.89 -37.58
C VAL A 20 43.67 -16.98 -38.76
N ARG A 21 43.61 -17.51 -39.99
CA ARG A 21 43.17 -16.74 -41.17
C ARG A 21 41.74 -16.25 -41.06
N ARG A 22 40.83 -17.07 -40.52
CA ARG A 22 39.43 -16.67 -40.29
C ARG A 22 39.32 -15.58 -39.23
N LEU A 23 40.10 -15.67 -38.16
CA LEU A 23 40.17 -14.60 -37.15
C LEU A 23 40.67 -13.29 -37.77
N ASP A 24 41.70 -13.35 -38.61
CA ASP A 24 42.21 -12.19 -39.33
C ASP A 24 41.14 -11.56 -40.24
N GLN A 25 40.41 -12.39 -41.00
CA GLN A 25 39.27 -11.95 -41.81
C GLN A 25 38.16 -11.29 -40.96
N LEU A 26 37.79 -11.89 -39.83
CA LEU A 26 36.78 -11.33 -38.93
C LEU A 26 37.23 -9.98 -38.34
N MET A 27 38.52 -9.79 -38.10
CA MET A 27 39.03 -8.57 -37.47
C MET A 27 39.36 -7.45 -38.46
N GLN A 28 39.85 -7.78 -39.66
CA GLN A 28 40.47 -6.82 -40.58
C GLN A 28 39.77 -6.70 -41.95
N SER A 29 38.80 -7.57 -42.27
CA SER A 29 38.12 -7.52 -43.57
C SER A 29 37.26 -6.26 -43.76
N SER A 30 37.08 -5.86 -45.02
CA SER A 30 36.10 -4.86 -45.43
C SER A 30 34.68 -5.41 -45.54
N GLU A 31 34.50 -6.73 -45.58
CA GLU A 31 33.20 -7.39 -45.63
C GLU A 31 32.46 -7.25 -44.29
N LEU A 32 31.12 -7.23 -44.32
CA LEU A 32 30.30 -7.12 -43.10
C LEU A 32 30.10 -8.45 -42.38
N THR A 33 30.21 -9.54 -43.13
CA THR A 33 30.07 -10.90 -42.61
C THR A 33 31.10 -11.82 -43.25
N PHE A 34 31.54 -12.83 -42.51
CA PHE A 34 32.44 -13.87 -43.00
C PHE A 34 31.99 -15.25 -42.49
N PRO A 35 32.00 -16.30 -43.34
CA PRO A 35 31.50 -17.61 -42.94
C PRO A 35 32.41 -18.31 -41.91
N ASP A 36 31.77 -18.97 -40.96
CA ASP A 36 32.42 -19.85 -40.00
C ASP A 36 32.83 -21.19 -40.66
N ARG A 37 33.12 -22.19 -39.84
CA ARG A 37 33.51 -23.51 -40.33
C ARG A 37 32.34 -24.35 -40.85
N ALA A 38 31.13 -24.11 -40.37
CA ALA A 38 29.90 -24.73 -40.84
C ALA A 38 29.29 -23.99 -42.06
N GLY A 39 29.84 -22.83 -42.43
CA GLY A 39 29.32 -21.97 -43.49
C GLY A 39 28.29 -20.95 -42.99
N GLU A 40 28.09 -20.84 -41.68
CA GLU A 40 27.23 -19.83 -41.07
C GLU A 40 27.94 -18.47 -41.05
N LEU A 41 27.22 -17.42 -41.47
CA LEU A 41 27.78 -16.08 -41.55
C LEU A 41 27.95 -15.47 -40.16
N LEU A 42 29.18 -15.13 -39.79
CA LEU A 42 29.53 -14.36 -38.59
C LEU A 42 29.74 -12.90 -38.98
N TYR A 43 29.38 -11.95 -38.11
CA TYR A 43 29.70 -10.54 -38.32
C TYR A 43 31.20 -10.28 -38.14
N THR A 44 31.79 -9.54 -39.08
CA THR A 44 33.16 -9.00 -38.91
C THR A 44 33.14 -7.85 -37.91
N TRP A 45 34.31 -7.40 -37.45
CA TRP A 45 34.45 -6.20 -36.62
C TRP A 45 33.78 -4.98 -37.27
N ARG A 46 33.90 -4.85 -38.60
CA ARG A 46 33.22 -3.80 -39.38
C ARG A 46 31.69 -3.97 -39.38
N GLY A 47 31.19 -5.20 -39.53
CA GLY A 47 29.76 -5.51 -39.43
C GLY A 47 29.19 -5.23 -38.04
N ILE A 48 29.92 -5.57 -36.98
CA ILE A 48 29.56 -5.27 -35.59
C ILE A 48 29.51 -3.75 -35.36
N HIS A 49 30.50 -3.01 -35.86
CA HIS A 49 30.55 -1.55 -35.74
C HIS A 49 29.42 -0.84 -36.52
N GLN A 50 28.84 -1.48 -37.55
CA GLN A 50 27.69 -0.94 -38.29
C GLN A 50 26.34 -1.30 -37.67
N THR A 51 26.25 -2.41 -36.92
CA THR A 51 24.99 -2.91 -36.34
C THR A 51 24.79 -2.49 -34.89
N LEU A 52 25.84 -2.10 -34.18
CA LEU A 52 25.74 -1.40 -32.90
C LEU A 52 25.43 0.08 -33.16
N ILE A 53 24.31 0.55 -32.62
CA ILE A 53 23.85 1.96 -32.57
C ILE A 53 25.06 2.91 -32.37
N PRO A 54 25.10 4.10 -33.02
CA PRO A 54 26.16 5.07 -32.76
C PRO A 54 25.98 5.71 -31.37
N LEU A 55 26.26 4.98 -30.30
CA LEU A 55 26.19 5.46 -28.91
C LEU A 55 27.32 6.42 -28.53
N SER A 56 28.31 6.65 -29.41
CA SER A 56 29.49 7.48 -29.11
C SER A 56 29.79 8.59 -30.11
N LYS A 57 28.91 8.88 -31.08
CA LYS A 57 29.10 9.98 -32.03
C LYS A 57 28.08 11.09 -31.77
N GLN A 58 28.56 12.21 -31.22
CA GLN A 58 27.73 13.40 -30.99
C GLN A 58 27.73 14.27 -32.25
N TYR A 59 26.55 14.51 -32.84
CA TYR A 59 26.41 15.41 -33.98
C TYR A 59 26.10 16.83 -33.50
N MET A 60 26.83 17.82 -34.00
CA MET A 60 26.59 19.22 -33.64
C MET A 60 25.38 19.83 -34.36
N THR A 61 25.00 19.29 -35.51
CA THR A 61 23.87 19.78 -36.32
C THR A 61 23.10 18.62 -36.95
N LEU A 62 21.82 18.85 -37.26
CA LEU A 62 21.01 17.90 -38.02
C LEU A 62 21.64 17.58 -39.38
N ALA A 63 22.24 18.58 -40.04
CA ALA A 63 22.91 18.38 -41.32
C ALA A 63 24.13 17.43 -41.21
N ALA A 64 24.89 17.52 -40.12
CA ALA A 64 26.00 16.60 -39.87
C ALA A 64 25.52 15.17 -39.59
N ALA A 65 24.40 15.02 -38.88
CA ALA A 65 23.76 13.72 -38.69
C ALA A 65 23.22 13.16 -40.03
N GLN A 66 22.62 14.02 -40.86
CA GLN A 66 22.07 13.64 -42.16
C GLN A 66 23.16 13.27 -43.18
N ALA A 67 24.34 13.89 -43.10
CA ALA A 67 25.49 13.53 -43.93
C ALA A 67 26.07 12.15 -43.56
N ASP A 68 25.82 11.66 -42.35
CA ASP A 68 26.29 10.38 -41.83
C ASP A 68 25.22 9.27 -41.91
N ILE A 69 24.19 9.48 -42.74
CA ILE A 69 23.02 8.60 -42.83
C ILE A 69 23.37 7.14 -43.15
N ALA A 70 24.48 6.91 -43.85
CA ALA A 70 24.98 5.56 -44.14
C ALA A 70 25.33 4.75 -42.87
N ASN A 71 25.62 5.43 -41.76
CA ASN A 71 25.95 4.82 -40.46
C ASN A 71 24.78 4.86 -39.45
N ILE A 72 23.59 5.34 -39.87
CA ILE A 72 22.38 5.39 -39.05
C ILE A 72 21.34 4.50 -39.73
N PRO A 73 21.10 3.25 -39.28
CA PRO A 73 20.20 2.33 -39.98
C PRO A 73 18.76 2.86 -40.07
N THR A 74 18.02 2.46 -41.11
CA THR A 74 16.59 2.82 -41.24
C THR A 74 15.81 2.28 -40.04
N GLY A 75 14.95 3.12 -39.44
CA GLY A 75 14.22 2.83 -38.20
C GLY A 75 15.02 3.11 -36.92
N SER A 76 16.31 3.46 -37.02
CA SER A 76 17.14 3.81 -35.85
C SER A 76 17.10 5.29 -35.53
N ALA A 77 17.15 5.61 -34.24
CA ALA A 77 17.24 6.97 -33.74
C ALA A 77 18.70 7.43 -33.54
N THR A 78 18.96 8.72 -33.72
CA THR A 78 20.21 9.40 -33.39
C THR A 78 19.93 10.78 -32.77
N TYR A 79 20.96 11.45 -32.25
CA TYR A 79 20.82 12.73 -31.56
C TYR A 79 21.75 13.79 -32.15
N TYR A 80 21.26 15.04 -32.21
CA TYR A 80 22.10 16.20 -32.51
C TYR A 80 21.91 17.31 -31.46
N ARG A 81 22.91 18.20 -31.30
CA ARG A 81 22.87 19.31 -30.33
C ARG A 81 21.70 20.25 -30.62
N SER A 82 20.96 20.67 -29.59
CA SER A 82 19.86 21.63 -29.76
C SER A 82 20.40 22.98 -30.26
N PRO A 83 19.89 23.53 -31.37
CA PRO A 83 20.40 24.78 -31.93
C PRO A 83 19.95 26.03 -31.14
N ASP A 84 18.96 25.89 -30.27
CA ASP A 84 18.35 26.95 -29.46
C ASP A 84 18.59 26.78 -27.95
N ASP A 85 19.45 25.82 -27.56
CA ASP A 85 19.72 25.44 -26.17
C ASP A 85 18.49 25.07 -25.31
N SER A 86 17.32 24.86 -25.92
CA SER A 86 16.09 24.41 -25.24
C SER A 86 16.20 22.98 -24.67
N ALA A 87 17.23 22.24 -25.09
CA ALA A 87 17.54 20.88 -24.70
C ALA A 87 19.05 20.63 -24.86
N LEU A 88 19.59 19.60 -24.21
CA LEU A 88 20.96 19.14 -24.45
C LEU A 88 21.09 18.54 -25.86
N ALA A 89 20.09 17.77 -26.32
CA ALA A 89 20.07 17.19 -27.66
C ALA A 89 18.64 16.91 -28.14
N ILE A 90 18.45 16.85 -29.45
CA ILE A 90 17.17 16.53 -30.12
C ILE A 90 17.29 15.15 -30.76
N GLU A 91 16.29 14.29 -30.53
CA GLU A 91 16.21 12.96 -31.14
C GLU A 91 15.58 13.01 -32.54
N VAL A 92 16.20 12.31 -33.48
CA VAL A 92 15.69 12.10 -34.84
C VAL A 92 15.77 10.63 -35.21
N ILE A 93 14.90 10.16 -36.09
CA ILE A 93 14.84 8.78 -36.59
C ILE A 93 15.10 8.74 -38.09
N ASN A 94 15.90 7.79 -38.55
CA ASN A 94 16.08 7.57 -39.98
C ASN A 94 14.85 6.90 -40.59
N THR A 95 14.11 7.63 -41.40
CA THR A 95 12.99 7.14 -42.20
C THR A 95 13.44 7.01 -43.65
N ALA A 96 13.85 5.80 -44.04
CA ALA A 96 14.24 5.44 -45.42
C ALA A 96 15.29 6.39 -46.06
N GLY A 97 16.29 6.81 -45.28
CA GLY A 97 17.37 7.69 -45.74
C GLY A 97 17.20 9.17 -45.36
N ALA A 98 16.11 9.55 -44.70
CA ALA A 98 15.86 10.90 -44.23
C ALA A 98 15.65 10.94 -42.71
N LEU A 99 16.40 11.79 -42.00
CA LEU A 99 16.22 11.99 -40.56
C LEU A 99 14.98 12.84 -40.29
N GLN A 100 14.07 12.31 -39.48
CA GLN A 100 12.83 12.97 -39.08
C GLN A 100 12.81 13.17 -37.55
N PRO A 101 12.34 14.32 -37.04
CA PRO A 101 12.22 14.54 -35.60
C PRO A 101 11.20 13.59 -34.98
N THR A 102 11.55 12.96 -33.86
CA THR A 102 10.64 12.08 -33.11
C THR A 102 9.77 12.85 -32.10
N GLY A 103 10.11 14.11 -31.84
CA GLY A 103 9.52 14.93 -30.79
C GLY A 103 10.17 14.75 -29.40
N ARG A 104 11.07 13.77 -29.23
CA ARG A 104 11.80 13.55 -27.97
C ARG A 104 13.07 14.41 -27.91
N LYS A 105 13.39 14.91 -26.72
CA LYS A 105 14.56 15.78 -26.45
C LYS A 105 15.24 15.34 -25.15
N MET A 106 16.56 15.47 -25.08
CA MET A 106 17.32 15.29 -23.84
C MET A 106 17.28 16.60 -23.04
N PRO A 107 16.66 16.64 -21.85
CA PRO A 107 16.45 17.89 -21.10
C PRO A 107 17.77 18.50 -20.59
N SER A 108 17.89 19.83 -20.65
CA SER A 108 18.97 20.57 -19.98
C SER A 108 18.55 20.96 -18.56
N GLN A 109 19.54 21.18 -17.67
CA GLN A 109 19.33 21.60 -16.27
C GLN A 109 18.41 22.82 -16.14
N SER A 110 18.38 23.69 -17.16
CA SER A 110 17.50 24.86 -17.28
C SER A 110 15.99 24.54 -17.25
N SER A 111 15.59 23.28 -17.50
CA SER A 111 14.19 22.84 -17.38
C SER A 111 13.78 22.43 -15.95
N MET A 112 14.71 22.52 -14.99
CA MET A 112 14.60 21.92 -13.66
C MET A 112 14.88 22.93 -12.53
N VAL A 113 14.32 24.15 -12.57
CA VAL A 113 14.38 25.09 -11.43
C VAL A 113 13.02 25.73 -11.15
N ILE A 114 12.69 25.76 -9.86
CA ILE A 114 11.55 26.41 -9.20
C ILE A 114 12.01 27.81 -8.76
N GLY A 115 11.16 28.85 -8.94
CA GLY A 115 11.36 30.21 -8.39
C GLY A 115 12.14 31.14 -9.33
N ILE A 116 11.50 32.17 -9.88
CA ILE A 116 12.13 33.05 -10.89
C ILE A 116 13.10 34.10 -10.27
N VAL A 117 13.36 34.06 -8.96
CA VAL A 117 14.23 35.01 -8.25
C VAL A 117 15.37 34.30 -7.53
N ASP A 118 16.55 34.90 -7.52
CA ASP A 118 17.70 34.49 -6.70
C ASP A 118 17.53 35.00 -5.24
N SER A 119 18.58 34.97 -4.42
CA SER A 119 18.60 35.57 -3.08
C SER A 119 18.27 37.07 -3.09
N TRP A 120 17.52 37.53 -2.07
CA TRP A 120 17.18 38.94 -1.91
C TRP A 120 18.35 39.74 -1.34
N VAL A 121 18.63 40.88 -1.98
CA VAL A 121 19.73 41.79 -1.64
C VAL A 121 19.16 43.15 -1.25
N ASN A 122 19.73 43.73 -0.19
CA ASN A 122 19.37 45.07 0.26
C ASN A 122 19.95 46.13 -0.71
N ASN A 123 19.18 47.17 -1.04
CA ASN A 123 19.63 48.19 -1.98
C ASN A 123 20.70 49.11 -1.35
N ASN A 124 21.79 49.40 -2.07
CA ASN A 124 22.88 50.22 -1.53
C ASN A 124 22.56 51.72 -1.41
N LEU A 125 21.63 52.26 -2.20
CA LEU A 125 21.22 53.67 -2.17
C LEU A 125 19.98 53.90 -1.31
N TYR A 126 19.07 52.93 -1.28
CA TYR A 126 17.82 52.99 -0.52
C TYR A 126 17.68 51.79 0.44
N PRO A 127 18.66 51.54 1.33
CA PRO A 127 18.71 50.31 2.14
C PRO A 127 17.64 50.28 3.22
N PHE A 128 16.98 49.13 3.39
CA PHE A 128 16.34 48.80 4.65
C PHE A 128 17.36 48.75 5.78
N ASP A 129 16.95 49.08 7.01
CA ASP A 129 17.85 49.08 8.16
C ASP A 129 18.34 47.67 8.48
N THR A 130 17.46 46.67 8.30
CA THR A 130 17.84 45.25 8.31
C THR A 130 17.08 44.48 7.23
N LEU A 131 17.76 43.56 6.55
CA LEU A 131 17.17 42.60 5.63
C LEU A 131 17.69 41.18 5.94
N SER A 132 16.79 40.21 5.97
CA SER A 132 17.11 38.79 6.11
C SER A 132 16.34 37.97 5.08
N SER A 133 17.05 37.12 4.33
CA SER A 133 16.48 36.22 3.33
C SER A 133 17.05 34.82 3.55
N PRO A 134 16.42 33.98 4.41
CA PRO A 134 16.90 32.62 4.65
C PRO A 134 16.83 31.73 3.40
N ASN A 135 16.02 32.09 2.42
CA ASN A 135 15.98 31.52 1.07
C ASN A 135 15.32 32.54 0.11
N GLU A 136 15.27 32.23 -1.18
CA GLU A 136 14.71 33.04 -2.25
C GLU A 136 13.19 33.31 -2.10
N ASN A 137 12.48 32.47 -1.35
CA ASN A 137 11.03 32.52 -1.18
C ASN A 137 10.59 33.18 0.14
N ALA A 138 11.52 33.59 1.00
CA ALA A 138 11.21 34.21 2.30
C ALA A 138 12.12 35.41 2.54
N VAL A 139 11.53 36.59 2.74
CA VAL A 139 12.27 37.83 3.00
C VAL A 139 11.64 38.60 4.16
N SER A 140 12.50 39.06 5.08
CA SER A 140 12.13 39.91 6.21
C SER A 140 12.91 41.21 6.17
N MET A 141 12.21 42.35 6.32
CA MET A 141 12.78 43.69 6.20
C MET A 141 12.26 44.59 7.31
N ASN A 142 13.11 45.49 7.79
CA ASN A 142 12.74 46.50 8.79
C ASN A 142 13.27 47.88 8.40
N VAL A 143 12.51 48.92 8.75
CA VAL A 143 12.96 50.31 8.74
C VAL A 143 12.38 51.06 9.94
N ALA A 144 13.18 51.90 10.57
CA ALA A 144 12.80 52.78 11.67
C ALA A 144 11.97 53.97 11.19
N ALA A 145 11.27 54.62 12.12
CA ALA A 145 10.52 55.84 11.80
C ALA A 145 11.47 57.00 11.46
N VAL A 146 11.09 57.82 10.48
CA VAL A 146 11.86 58.98 10.01
C VAL A 146 10.96 60.22 9.93
N SER A 147 11.55 61.42 9.98
CA SER A 147 10.79 62.68 10.03
C SER A 147 10.10 63.05 8.70
N THR A 148 10.58 62.51 7.58
CA THR A 148 10.05 62.72 6.23
C THR A 148 9.84 61.39 5.52
N ILE A 149 8.92 61.33 4.56
CA ILE A 149 8.67 60.10 3.78
C ILE A 149 9.95 59.73 3.03
N ALA A 150 10.38 58.48 3.17
CA ALA A 150 11.58 57.99 2.53
C ALA A 150 11.34 56.63 1.85
N TYR A 151 11.96 56.46 0.67
CA TYR A 151 11.90 55.24 -0.10
C TYR A 151 12.98 54.24 0.35
N ARG A 152 12.62 52.97 0.40
CA ARG A 152 13.47 51.82 0.75
C ARG A 152 13.22 50.70 -0.23
N GLU A 153 14.26 49.96 -0.60
CA GLU A 153 14.17 48.92 -1.61
C GLU A 153 15.05 47.71 -1.31
N ALA A 154 14.53 46.54 -1.62
CA ALA A 154 15.26 45.30 -1.74
C ALA A 154 15.00 44.73 -3.14
N TYR A 155 15.96 44.03 -3.70
CA TYR A 155 15.85 43.46 -5.03
C TYR A 155 16.39 42.05 -5.09
N SER A 156 15.90 41.27 -6.04
CA SER A 156 16.46 39.99 -6.41
C SER A 156 16.64 39.91 -7.92
N ALA A 157 17.71 39.24 -8.35
CA ALA A 157 17.97 38.99 -9.75
C ALA A 157 16.98 37.96 -10.30
N LEU A 158 16.45 38.21 -11.49
CA LEU A 158 15.63 37.24 -12.20
C LEU A 158 16.56 36.21 -12.86
N LEU A 159 16.33 34.93 -12.60
CA LEU A 159 17.10 33.84 -13.24
C LEU A 159 16.89 33.79 -14.76
N SER A 160 15.82 34.40 -15.26
CA SER A 160 15.57 34.59 -16.68
C SER A 160 14.95 35.98 -16.90
N PRO A 161 15.47 36.77 -17.87
CA PRO A 161 14.89 38.07 -18.18
C PRO A 161 13.44 37.96 -18.64
N VAL A 162 12.63 38.98 -18.31
CA VAL A 162 11.22 39.07 -18.71
C VAL A 162 11.13 40.05 -19.86
N ALA A 163 10.76 39.57 -21.06
CA ALA A 163 10.70 40.42 -22.24
C ALA A 163 9.53 41.41 -22.16
N VAL A 164 9.61 42.48 -22.95
CA VAL A 164 8.51 43.45 -23.08
C VAL A 164 7.25 42.74 -23.58
N GLY A 165 6.14 42.95 -22.88
CA GLY A 165 4.85 42.32 -23.14
C GLY A 165 4.59 41.07 -22.31
N ASP A 166 5.60 40.48 -21.67
CA ASP A 166 5.44 39.28 -20.85
C ASP A 166 4.86 39.59 -19.47
N ILE A 167 4.14 38.61 -18.94
CA ILE A 167 3.50 38.64 -17.62
C ILE A 167 4.18 37.64 -16.69
N ILE A 168 4.62 38.13 -15.53
CA ILE A 168 4.94 37.32 -14.35
C ILE A 168 3.77 37.39 -13.36
N THR A 169 3.40 36.25 -12.81
CA THR A 169 2.52 36.19 -11.64
C THR A 169 3.37 36.02 -10.39
N VAL A 170 3.14 36.88 -9.40
CA VAL A 170 3.74 36.80 -8.08
C VAL A 170 2.67 36.35 -7.10
N ARG A 171 2.90 35.20 -6.49
CA ARG A 171 2.09 34.68 -5.39
C ARG A 171 2.79 34.97 -4.07
N TYR A 172 2.10 35.58 -3.12
CA TYR A 172 2.72 36.07 -1.89
C TYR A 172 1.84 35.91 -0.64
N LYS A 173 2.48 35.89 0.53
CA LYS A 173 1.90 36.14 1.85
C LYS A 173 2.67 37.27 2.50
N TYR A 174 1.95 38.24 3.07
CA TYR A 174 2.55 39.41 3.69
C TYR A 174 2.00 39.61 5.09
N SER A 175 2.88 39.66 6.09
CA SER A 175 2.59 40.12 7.44
C SER A 175 3.56 41.20 7.87
N GLY A 176 3.10 42.19 8.62
CA GLY A 176 3.93 43.32 9.03
C GLY A 176 3.12 44.50 9.55
N THR A 177 3.83 45.52 10.00
CA THR A 177 3.27 46.76 10.56
C THR A 177 3.87 47.97 9.85
N GLY A 178 3.18 49.10 9.78
CA GLY A 178 3.72 50.35 9.21
C GLY A 178 3.30 50.60 7.76
N GLY A 179 4.24 51.01 6.90
CA GLY A 179 3.99 51.28 5.48
C GLY A 179 3.85 50.00 4.66
N ALA A 180 2.83 49.95 3.79
CA ALA A 180 2.61 48.78 2.93
C ALA A 180 3.69 48.69 1.82
N PRO A 181 4.27 47.50 1.57
CA PRO A 181 5.26 47.32 0.52
C PRO A 181 4.61 47.28 -0.87
N THR A 182 5.33 47.75 -1.87
CA THR A 182 5.02 47.60 -3.30
C THR A 182 5.98 46.62 -3.95
N ILE A 183 5.58 46.00 -5.05
CA ILE A 183 6.46 45.10 -5.82
C ILE A 183 6.43 45.43 -7.31
N GLY A 184 7.55 45.30 -8.01
CA GLY A 184 7.61 45.54 -9.46
C GLY A 184 8.91 45.09 -10.11
N LEU A 185 8.98 45.18 -11.44
CA LEU A 185 10.12 44.75 -12.26
C LEU A 185 11.04 45.91 -12.65
N LYS A 186 12.36 45.66 -12.74
CA LYS A 186 13.38 46.64 -13.18
C LYS A 186 14.38 46.03 -14.17
N THR A 187 15.01 46.88 -14.99
CA THR A 187 16.09 46.50 -15.93
C THR A 187 17.48 46.48 -15.28
N SER A 188 17.65 47.22 -14.18
CA SER A 188 18.92 47.36 -13.46
C SER A 188 18.71 47.91 -12.06
N LEU A 189 19.73 47.75 -11.20
CA LEU A 189 19.74 48.28 -9.85
C LEU A 189 19.59 49.81 -9.88
N ASN A 190 18.71 50.36 -9.03
CA ASN A 190 18.37 51.79 -8.99
C ASN A 190 17.72 52.34 -10.29
N GLY A 191 17.39 51.48 -11.24
CA GLY A 191 16.63 51.85 -12.42
C GLY A 191 15.16 52.19 -12.09
N THR A 192 14.46 52.71 -13.09
CA THR A 192 13.01 52.89 -13.03
C THR A 192 12.30 51.54 -13.15
N PHE A 193 11.12 51.44 -12.53
CA PHE A 193 10.28 50.27 -12.73
C PHE A 193 9.78 50.23 -14.18
N VAL A 194 9.81 49.03 -14.76
CA VAL A 194 9.38 48.75 -16.13
C VAL A 194 8.08 47.95 -16.19
N SER A 195 7.44 47.77 -15.04
CA SER A 195 6.12 47.17 -14.86
C SER A 195 5.20 48.05 -14.02
N ASN A 196 3.94 47.64 -13.89
CA ASN A 196 3.07 48.08 -12.80
C ASN A 196 3.71 47.78 -11.42
N GLN A 197 3.33 48.58 -10.43
CA GLN A 197 3.81 48.47 -9.05
C GLN A 197 2.64 48.31 -8.06
N PRO A 198 2.02 47.13 -7.98
CA PRO A 198 0.94 46.88 -7.02
C PRO A 198 1.44 47.03 -5.58
N THR A 199 0.59 47.61 -4.73
CA THR A 199 0.76 47.59 -3.27
C THR A 199 0.29 46.23 -2.74
N LEU A 200 1.10 45.60 -1.91
CA LEU A 200 0.79 44.30 -1.31
C LEU A 200 -0.16 44.48 -0.13
N THR A 201 -1.17 43.61 -0.07
CA THR A 201 -2.13 43.61 1.03
C THR A 201 -1.72 42.58 2.07
N SER A 202 -1.77 42.95 3.36
CA SER A 202 -1.41 42.02 4.43
C SER A 202 -2.43 40.91 4.52
N SER A 203 -1.97 39.66 4.45
CA SER A 203 -2.81 38.48 4.56
C SER A 203 -1.98 37.27 4.98
N ASN A 204 -2.59 36.41 5.80
CA ASN A 204 -2.05 35.09 6.14
C ASN A 204 -2.33 34.06 5.04
N ASP A 205 -3.17 34.41 4.07
CA ASP A 205 -3.53 33.61 2.91
C ASP A 205 -2.69 34.01 1.69
N TRP A 206 -2.42 33.04 0.82
CA TRP A 206 -1.69 33.30 -0.42
C TRP A 206 -2.52 34.19 -1.35
N GLN A 207 -1.98 35.34 -1.73
CA GLN A 207 -2.55 36.27 -2.71
C GLN A 207 -1.73 36.28 -3.99
N GLU A 208 -2.32 36.74 -5.08
CA GLU A 208 -1.64 36.86 -6.37
C GLU A 208 -1.70 38.29 -6.90
N VAL A 209 -0.59 38.75 -7.46
CA VAL A 209 -0.52 39.95 -8.28
C VAL A 209 0.19 39.63 -9.59
N GLN A 210 -0.22 40.27 -10.66
CA GLN A 210 0.43 40.13 -11.96
C GLN A 210 1.29 41.37 -12.24
N LEU A 211 2.49 41.12 -12.73
CA LEU A 211 3.45 42.13 -13.16
C LEU A 211 3.63 42.01 -14.67
N THR A 212 3.26 43.04 -15.40
CA THR A 212 3.42 43.10 -16.86
C THR A 212 4.62 43.98 -17.18
N ALA A 213 5.63 43.43 -17.86
CA ALA A 213 6.77 44.23 -18.33
C ALA A 213 6.35 45.07 -19.53
N THR A 214 6.11 46.37 -19.35
CA THR A 214 5.52 47.24 -20.39
C THR A 214 6.54 48.11 -21.11
N ALA A 215 7.72 48.35 -20.52
CA ALA A 215 8.64 49.37 -21.02
C ALA A 215 9.97 48.83 -21.56
N ALA A 216 10.55 47.79 -20.93
CA ALA A 216 11.82 47.19 -21.34
C ALA A 216 11.96 45.78 -20.76
N THR A 217 12.92 45.01 -21.27
CA THR A 217 13.23 43.67 -20.75
C THR A 217 13.73 43.76 -19.31
N ALA A 218 12.97 43.21 -18.37
CA ALA A 218 13.31 43.25 -16.96
C ALA A 218 14.30 42.14 -16.58
N THR A 219 15.19 42.45 -15.64
CA THR A 219 16.20 41.53 -15.11
C THR A 219 16.15 41.43 -13.59
N LEU A 220 15.37 42.29 -12.91
CA LEU A 220 15.22 42.32 -11.46
C LEU A 220 13.75 42.35 -11.02
N LEU A 221 13.46 41.71 -9.88
CA LEU A 221 12.24 41.93 -9.09
C LEU A 221 12.60 42.77 -7.87
N ALA A 222 11.85 43.84 -7.61
CA ALA A 222 12.12 44.77 -6.50
C ALA A 222 10.90 44.92 -5.60
N ILE A 223 11.14 44.94 -4.29
CA ILE A 223 10.17 45.26 -3.23
C ILE A 223 10.53 46.61 -2.65
N GLY A 224 9.59 47.55 -2.69
CA GLY A 224 9.77 48.91 -2.19
C GLY A 224 8.86 49.23 -1.01
N VAL A 225 9.29 50.11 -0.11
CA VAL A 225 8.42 50.77 0.88
C VAL A 225 8.67 52.26 0.81
N ASN A 226 7.61 53.07 0.75
CA ASN A 226 7.70 54.52 0.75
C ASN A 226 6.93 55.10 1.93
N THR A 227 7.61 55.33 3.06
CA THR A 227 6.94 55.65 4.33
C THR A 227 7.81 56.51 5.24
N ARG A 228 7.16 57.10 6.24
CA ARG A 228 7.82 57.74 7.40
C ARG A 228 7.69 56.93 8.69
N LEU A 229 6.87 55.87 8.66
CA LEU A 229 6.55 55.05 9.83
C LEU A 229 7.58 53.94 10.04
N ALA A 230 7.80 53.56 11.29
CA ALA A 230 8.50 52.33 11.60
C ALA A 230 7.76 51.15 10.95
N THR A 231 8.45 50.40 10.11
CA THR A 231 7.83 49.40 9.24
C THR A 231 8.54 48.06 9.36
N THR A 232 7.75 47.00 9.51
CA THR A 232 8.20 45.61 9.44
C THR A 232 7.52 44.95 8.26
N VAL A 233 8.27 44.17 7.49
CA VAL A 233 7.74 43.38 6.38
C VAL A 233 8.27 41.96 6.51
N GLN A 234 7.37 40.99 6.58
CA GLN A 234 7.67 39.58 6.44
C GLN A 234 6.89 39.07 5.23
N LEU A 235 7.61 38.56 4.24
CA LEU A 235 7.05 38.13 2.98
C LEU A 235 7.46 36.70 2.68
N SER A 236 6.48 35.86 2.37
CA SER A 236 6.71 34.61 1.63
C SER A 236 6.28 34.83 0.19
N ILE A 237 7.13 34.52 -0.78
CA ILE A 237 6.93 34.92 -2.18
C ILE A 237 7.35 33.82 -3.15
N ILE A 238 6.57 33.64 -4.21
CA ILE A 238 6.88 32.77 -5.34
C ILE A 238 6.51 33.52 -6.62
N ALA A 239 7.47 33.71 -7.52
CA ALA A 239 7.24 34.31 -8.84
C ALA A 239 7.31 33.25 -9.94
N TYR A 240 6.35 33.23 -10.86
CA TYR A 240 6.30 32.32 -12.00
C TYR A 240 5.76 32.98 -13.28
N ALA A 241 6.19 32.48 -14.43
CA ALA A 241 5.70 32.92 -15.74
C ALA A 241 4.35 32.27 -16.07
N SER A 242 3.63 32.84 -17.05
CA SER A 242 2.31 32.36 -17.49
C SER A 242 2.28 30.88 -17.92
N LYS A 243 3.42 30.31 -18.35
CA LYS A 243 3.58 28.88 -18.67
C LYS A 243 4.16 28.14 -17.47
N LYS A 244 3.37 27.24 -16.88
CA LYS A 244 3.73 26.43 -15.71
C LYS A 244 4.28 25.06 -16.15
N ASN A 245 5.39 24.61 -15.57
CA ASN A 245 5.82 23.21 -15.71
C ASN A 245 5.05 22.31 -14.72
N ALA A 246 5.18 20.98 -14.85
CA ALA A 246 4.45 20.04 -14.00
C ALA A 246 4.75 20.20 -12.51
N ILE A 247 5.99 20.59 -12.16
CA ILE A 247 6.44 20.80 -10.78
C ILE A 247 5.84 22.09 -10.21
N THR A 248 5.87 23.20 -10.95
CA THR A 248 5.20 24.47 -10.59
C THR A 248 3.71 24.25 -10.40
N THR A 249 3.08 23.49 -11.28
CA THR A 249 1.66 23.12 -11.15
C THR A 249 1.40 22.29 -9.89
N ALA A 250 2.23 21.29 -9.59
CA ALA A 250 2.10 20.46 -8.38
C ALA A 250 2.30 21.26 -7.08
N ILE A 251 3.28 22.18 -7.04
CA ILE A 251 3.54 23.05 -5.89
C ILE A 251 2.39 24.05 -5.71
N LEU A 252 1.93 24.71 -6.78
CA LEU A 252 0.77 25.60 -6.70
C LEU A 252 -0.47 24.85 -6.22
N ASN A 253 -0.72 23.64 -6.73
CA ASN A 253 -1.83 22.79 -6.28
C ASN A 253 -1.68 22.37 -4.80
N SER A 254 -0.46 22.12 -4.33
CA SER A 254 -0.18 21.84 -2.91
C SER A 254 -0.41 23.07 -2.02
N LEU A 255 0.04 24.25 -2.46
CA LEU A 255 -0.20 25.52 -1.77
C LEU A 255 -1.68 25.91 -1.79
N ASP A 256 -2.41 25.61 -2.86
CA ASP A 256 -3.87 25.76 -2.96
C ASP A 256 -4.59 24.77 -2.06
N SER A 257 -4.07 23.55 -1.91
CA SER A 257 -4.60 22.57 -0.96
C SER A 257 -4.40 23.05 0.48
N ILE A 258 -3.21 23.58 0.82
CA ILE A 258 -2.88 24.17 2.12
C ILE A 258 -3.63 25.48 2.37
N SER A 259 -3.83 26.32 1.36
CA SER A 259 -4.67 27.53 1.41
C SER A 259 -6.14 27.18 1.58
N SER A 260 -6.60 26.11 0.91
CA SER A 260 -7.93 25.56 1.14
C SER A 260 -8.03 25.00 2.55
N LEU A 261 -6.98 24.40 3.12
CA LEU A 261 -6.94 24.00 4.52
C LEU A 261 -6.99 25.22 5.45
N ASN A 262 -6.17 26.26 5.24
CA ASN A 262 -6.13 27.45 6.09
C ASN A 262 -7.36 28.36 5.97
N GLY A 263 -7.94 28.47 4.77
CA GLY A 263 -9.20 29.17 4.49
C GLY A 263 -10.44 28.39 4.95
N LYS A 264 -10.40 27.05 4.92
CA LYS A 264 -11.45 26.16 5.50
C LYS A 264 -11.27 25.93 7.01
N VAL A 265 -10.17 26.38 7.61
CA VAL A 265 -9.96 26.40 9.07
C VAL A 265 -10.71 27.57 9.74
N ARG A 266 -11.22 28.56 8.98
CA ARG A 266 -12.02 29.65 9.55
C ARG A 266 -13.53 29.42 9.42
N ILE A 267 -14.10 28.52 10.24
CA ILE A 267 -15.52 28.57 10.66
C ILE A 267 -15.66 27.98 12.09
N GLY A 268 -16.12 28.79 13.05
CA GLY A 268 -17.01 28.37 14.14
C GLY A 268 -16.51 27.43 15.25
N SER A 269 -15.21 27.11 15.36
CA SER A 269 -14.69 26.40 16.53
C SER A 269 -14.41 27.38 17.68
N VAL A 270 -14.69 26.95 18.91
CA VAL A 270 -14.25 27.68 20.10
C VAL A 270 -12.74 27.50 20.21
N ASP A 271 -11.97 28.41 19.64
CA ASP A 271 -10.49 28.35 19.67
C ASP A 271 -9.95 28.32 21.11
N SER A 272 -10.69 28.93 22.04
CA SER A 272 -10.37 28.92 23.46
C SER A 272 -11.63 28.98 24.31
N TRP A 273 -11.71 28.09 25.28
CA TRP A 273 -12.63 28.22 26.40
C TRP A 273 -11.96 29.12 27.44
N VAL A 274 -12.68 30.14 27.89
CA VAL A 274 -12.19 31.08 28.89
C VAL A 274 -12.77 30.70 30.25
N ASN A 275 -11.89 30.41 31.22
CA ASN A 275 -12.30 30.30 32.61
C ASN A 275 -12.70 31.69 33.12
N ASN A 276 -13.95 31.88 33.54
CA ASN A 276 -14.42 33.21 33.93
C ASN A 276 -13.72 33.66 35.22
N THR A 277 -13.06 34.82 35.20
CA THR A 277 -12.31 35.34 36.34
C THR A 277 -13.16 35.73 37.54
N GLY A 278 -14.45 36.07 37.34
CA GLY A 278 -15.39 36.38 38.42
C GLY A 278 -15.98 35.15 39.10
N TYR A 279 -16.10 34.03 38.36
CA TYR A 279 -16.66 32.77 38.84
C TYR A 279 -15.85 31.58 38.30
N PRO A 280 -14.56 31.44 38.67
CA PRO A 280 -13.69 30.49 38.02
C PRO A 280 -13.95 29.05 38.49
N PHE A 281 -13.68 28.10 37.61
CA PHE A 281 -13.37 26.73 38.04
C PHE A 281 -12.02 26.70 38.73
N SER A 282 -11.94 26.01 39.87
CA SER A 282 -10.70 25.84 40.66
C SER A 282 -9.58 25.13 39.90
N VAL A 283 -9.94 24.25 38.96
CA VAL A 283 -9.03 23.71 37.95
C VAL A 283 -9.68 23.89 36.60
N PHE A 284 -8.93 24.43 35.65
CA PHE A 284 -9.36 24.58 34.27
C PHE A 284 -8.15 24.38 33.36
N SER A 285 -8.24 23.43 32.44
CA SER A 285 -7.23 23.22 31.41
C SER A 285 -7.89 22.84 30.10
N GLN A 286 -7.50 23.51 29.02
CA GLN A 286 -7.87 23.11 27.68
C GLN A 286 -6.70 22.32 27.07
N VAL A 287 -6.91 21.03 26.81
CA VAL A 287 -5.87 20.11 26.31
C VAL A 287 -5.67 20.29 24.81
N ASN A 288 -6.75 20.60 24.08
CA ASN A 288 -6.77 20.99 22.68
C ASN A 288 -8.04 21.81 22.40
N ASN A 289 -8.24 22.24 21.15
CA ASN A 289 -9.35 23.11 20.75
C ASN A 289 -10.74 22.60 21.20
N ASN A 290 -10.91 21.30 21.35
CA ASN A 290 -12.22 20.71 21.62
C ASN A 290 -12.30 20.02 22.99
N ARG A 291 -11.21 19.87 23.74
CA ARG A 291 -11.20 19.14 25.02
C ARG A 291 -10.81 20.01 26.22
N VAL A 292 -11.69 20.07 27.20
CA VAL A 292 -11.53 20.85 28.43
C VAL A 292 -11.71 19.96 29.66
N ASN A 293 -10.79 20.10 30.62
CA ASN A 293 -10.93 19.54 31.96
C ASN A 293 -11.32 20.64 32.93
N TYR A 294 -12.23 20.34 33.85
CA TYR A 294 -12.69 21.29 34.86
C TYR A 294 -12.84 20.62 36.23
N VAL A 295 -12.57 21.39 37.28
CA VAL A 295 -12.90 21.03 38.67
C VAL A 295 -13.45 22.25 39.40
N ASN A 296 -14.60 22.09 40.03
CA ASN A 296 -15.18 22.99 41.01
C ASN A 296 -15.12 22.28 42.38
N SER A 297 -14.06 22.55 43.14
CA SER A 297 -13.82 21.94 44.45
C SER A 297 -14.56 22.64 45.60
N THR A 298 -15.05 23.85 45.37
CA THR A 298 -15.63 24.73 46.41
C THR A 298 -17.15 24.65 46.48
N GLY A 299 -17.81 24.06 45.49
CA GLY A 299 -19.26 23.91 45.47
C GLY A 299 -20.01 25.25 45.38
N VAL A 300 -19.37 26.27 44.81
CA VAL A 300 -19.99 27.57 44.49
C VAL A 300 -20.24 27.65 42.99
N TYR A 301 -21.02 28.61 42.52
CA TYR A 301 -21.22 28.78 41.08
C TYR A 301 -19.88 29.06 40.37
N SER A 302 -19.57 28.25 39.34
CA SER A 302 -18.39 28.41 38.49
C SER A 302 -18.78 28.29 37.02
N GLU A 303 -18.22 29.15 36.17
CA GLU A 303 -18.51 29.18 34.74
C GLU A 303 -17.27 29.36 33.87
N MET A 304 -17.37 28.80 32.67
CA MET A 304 -16.46 29.02 31.55
C MET A 304 -17.29 29.44 30.34
N TYR A 305 -16.66 30.14 29.40
CA TYR A 305 -17.37 30.58 28.22
C TYR A 305 -16.54 30.49 26.95
N ALA A 306 -17.27 30.36 25.86
CA ALA A 306 -16.80 30.40 24.50
C ALA A 306 -17.40 31.62 23.81
N ASN A 307 -16.60 32.38 23.06
CA ASN A 307 -17.13 33.48 22.25
C ASN A 307 -17.80 32.94 20.99
N ILE A 308 -19.05 33.35 20.74
CA ILE A 308 -19.87 32.98 19.57
C ILE A 308 -20.58 34.22 19.04
N ASN A 309 -21.29 34.11 17.92
CA ASN A 309 -22.12 35.21 17.42
C ASN A 309 -23.42 34.66 16.81
N VAL A 310 -24.47 34.60 17.62
CA VAL A 310 -25.77 34.03 17.24
C VAL A 310 -26.83 35.13 17.36
N PRO A 311 -27.40 35.66 16.25
CA PRO A 311 -28.48 36.64 16.29
C PRO A 311 -29.76 36.08 16.93
N SER A 312 -30.63 36.98 17.40
CA SER A 312 -31.95 36.63 17.91
C SER A 312 -32.74 35.75 16.94
N GLY A 313 -33.35 34.68 17.44
CA GLY A 313 -34.05 33.65 16.67
C GLY A 313 -33.13 32.58 16.04
N GLY A 314 -31.81 32.76 16.08
CA GLY A 314 -30.83 31.78 15.60
C GLY A 314 -30.73 30.56 16.52
N SER A 315 -30.45 29.39 15.95
CA SER A 315 -30.26 28.14 16.72
C SER A 315 -28.83 27.63 16.59
N LEU A 316 -28.15 27.47 17.72
CA LEU A 316 -26.84 26.86 17.85
C LEU A 316 -27.00 25.36 18.11
N THR A 317 -26.26 24.51 17.38
CA THR A 317 -26.14 23.09 17.73
C THR A 317 -24.86 22.86 18.51
N PHE A 318 -24.97 22.35 19.73
CA PHE A 318 -23.84 22.00 20.59
C PHE A 318 -23.72 20.47 20.67
N SER A 319 -22.67 19.92 20.05
CA SER A 319 -22.34 18.50 20.17
C SER A 319 -21.25 18.32 21.21
N TYR A 320 -21.43 17.41 22.15
CA TYR A 320 -20.47 17.21 23.22
C TYR A 320 -20.39 15.75 23.66
N SER A 321 -19.27 15.35 24.23
CA SER A 321 -19.22 14.17 25.12
C SER A 321 -18.77 14.64 26.49
N LEU A 322 -19.42 14.14 27.53
CA LEU A 322 -19.14 14.52 28.92
C LEU A 322 -18.76 13.27 29.72
N ASP A 323 -17.55 13.29 30.23
CA ASP A 323 -17.05 12.35 31.24
C ASP A 323 -17.06 13.07 32.59
N ALA A 324 -18.22 13.06 33.23
CA ALA A 324 -18.42 13.67 34.55
C ALA A 324 -18.00 12.69 35.64
N THR A 325 -16.96 13.04 36.38
CA THR A 325 -16.49 12.26 37.53
C THR A 325 -17.15 12.71 38.84
N ALA A 326 -17.72 13.91 38.88
CA ALA A 326 -18.57 14.40 39.96
C ALA A 326 -19.50 15.55 39.49
N GLY A 327 -20.67 15.70 40.11
CA GLY A 327 -21.59 16.82 39.87
C GLY A 327 -22.18 16.89 38.45
N ARG A 328 -22.81 18.02 38.10
CA ARG A 328 -23.43 18.24 36.79
C ARG A 328 -22.88 19.48 36.12
N LEU A 329 -22.91 19.48 34.79
CA LEU A 329 -22.53 20.61 33.95
C LEU A 329 -23.74 21.08 33.13
N PHE A 330 -23.91 22.38 32.99
CA PHE A 330 -25.02 23.00 32.28
C PHE A 330 -24.50 23.86 31.14
N ALA A 331 -25.25 23.95 30.04
CA ALA A 331 -24.96 24.80 28.90
C ALA A 331 -26.06 25.83 28.68
N ARG A 332 -25.67 27.07 28.35
CA ARG A 332 -26.62 28.16 28.07
C ARG A 332 -26.01 29.28 27.23
N LEU A 333 -26.83 29.92 26.41
CA LEU A 333 -26.45 31.10 25.62
C LEU A 333 -26.48 32.38 26.46
N ALA A 334 -25.52 33.27 26.25
CA ALA A 334 -25.42 34.54 26.93
C ALA A 334 -24.85 35.68 26.06
N ASN A 335 -25.05 36.91 26.51
CA ASN A 335 -24.34 38.10 26.04
C ASN A 335 -23.80 38.84 27.27
N GLY A 336 -22.54 38.55 27.63
CA GLY A 336 -21.98 39.01 28.90
C GLY A 336 -22.65 38.33 30.09
N SER A 337 -23.24 39.12 30.99
CA SER A 337 -23.99 38.60 32.16
C SER A 337 -25.45 38.28 31.86
N ALA A 338 -26.00 38.68 30.71
CA ALA A 338 -27.39 38.43 30.35
C ALA A 338 -27.56 37.06 29.68
N TRP A 339 -28.47 36.23 30.19
CA TRP A 339 -28.85 34.97 29.56
C TRP A 339 -29.76 35.21 28.35
N THR A 340 -29.41 34.59 27.23
CA THR A 340 -30.07 34.81 25.93
C THR A 340 -30.60 33.52 25.32
N GLY A 341 -30.73 32.44 26.09
CA GLY A 341 -31.35 31.18 25.68
C GLY A 341 -31.75 30.34 26.89
N ASP A 342 -32.31 29.15 26.65
CA ASP A 342 -32.68 28.22 27.70
C ASP A 342 -31.48 27.44 28.25
N GLU A 343 -31.57 27.05 29.53
CA GLU A 343 -30.58 26.19 30.17
C GLU A 343 -30.80 24.74 29.77
N VAL A 344 -29.72 24.03 29.46
CA VAL A 344 -29.74 22.59 29.23
C VAL A 344 -28.72 21.92 30.15
N GLN A 345 -29.17 20.95 30.94
CA GLN A 345 -28.26 20.08 31.69
C GLN A 345 -27.58 19.11 30.72
N LEU A 346 -26.26 19.05 30.75
CA LEU A 346 -25.49 18.10 29.96
C LEU A 346 -25.53 16.72 30.62
N ALA A 347 -25.84 15.68 29.85
CA ALA A 347 -25.82 14.32 30.33
C ALA A 347 -24.42 13.71 30.18
N GLY A 348 -23.97 12.99 31.22
CA GLY A 348 -22.71 12.27 31.21
C GLY A 348 -22.79 10.93 30.48
N GLY A 349 -21.67 10.20 30.44
CA GLY A 349 -21.60 8.83 29.93
C GLY A 349 -20.63 8.61 28.78
N GLY A 350 -19.75 9.58 28.49
CA GLY A 350 -18.67 9.44 27.50
C GLY A 350 -19.11 9.40 26.02
N ALA A 351 -20.36 9.03 25.73
CA ALA A 351 -20.94 9.04 24.39
C ALA A 351 -21.24 10.47 23.91
N ARG A 352 -21.14 10.68 22.58
CA ARG A 352 -21.45 11.96 21.93
C ARG A 352 -22.95 12.23 21.96
N GLN A 353 -23.32 13.40 22.44
CA GLN A 353 -24.68 13.92 22.50
C GLN A 353 -24.76 15.22 21.72
N THR A 354 -25.97 15.59 21.33
CA THR A 354 -26.24 16.84 20.62
C THR A 354 -27.43 17.53 21.25
N ILE A 355 -27.26 18.81 21.56
CA ILE A 355 -28.35 19.69 22.02
C ILE A 355 -28.46 20.87 21.07
N THR A 356 -29.66 21.41 20.95
CA THR A 356 -29.92 22.65 20.21
C THR A 356 -30.26 23.75 21.22
N LEU A 357 -29.54 24.86 21.13
CA LEU A 357 -29.76 26.05 21.95
C LEU A 357 -30.29 27.17 21.06
N VAL A 358 -31.46 27.71 21.38
CA VAL A 358 -32.10 28.79 20.62
C VAL A 358 -31.82 30.13 21.29
N ALA A 359 -31.38 31.11 20.51
CA ALA A 359 -31.12 32.46 20.97
C ALA A 359 -32.43 33.27 21.02
N ALA A 360 -32.89 33.63 22.22
CA ALA A 360 -34.01 34.53 22.45
C ALA A 360 -33.65 36.03 22.23
N ALA A 361 -32.35 36.33 22.14
CA ALA A 361 -31.79 37.65 21.82
C ALA A 361 -30.38 37.49 21.23
N ASP A 362 -29.80 38.58 20.71
CA ASP A 362 -28.42 38.56 20.17
C ASP A 362 -27.42 38.06 21.21
N THR A 363 -26.77 36.95 20.88
CA THR A 363 -25.92 36.15 21.76
C THR A 363 -24.46 36.28 21.34
N LYS A 364 -23.58 36.47 22.33
CA LYS A 364 -22.12 36.58 22.12
C LYS A 364 -21.30 35.49 22.80
N GLN A 365 -21.92 34.67 23.64
CA GLN A 365 -21.24 33.66 24.45
C GLN A 365 -22.06 32.37 24.56
N LEU A 366 -21.40 31.22 24.45
CA LEU A 366 -21.89 29.94 24.97
C LEU A 366 -21.21 29.72 26.32
N LYS A 367 -21.98 29.60 27.39
CA LYS A 367 -21.45 29.35 28.73
C LYS A 367 -21.70 27.90 29.13
N LEU A 368 -20.66 27.30 29.72
CA LEU A 368 -20.77 26.06 30.46
C LEU A 368 -20.52 26.35 31.93
N TYR A 369 -21.40 25.89 32.81
CA TYR A 369 -21.34 26.25 34.21
C TYR A 369 -21.87 25.17 35.11
N THR A 370 -21.53 25.31 36.38
CA THR A 370 -21.95 24.43 37.47
C THR A 370 -22.63 25.28 38.51
N ARG A 371 -23.65 24.73 39.16
CA ARG A 371 -24.38 25.43 40.23
C ARG A 371 -23.56 25.38 41.52
N ALA A 372 -24.16 25.72 42.66
CA ALA A 372 -23.53 25.56 43.96
C ALA A 372 -23.41 24.06 44.35
N GLU A 373 -22.59 23.31 43.61
CA GLU A 373 -22.30 21.89 43.81
C GLU A 373 -20.86 21.55 43.41
N ILE A 374 -20.27 20.56 44.08
CA ILE A 374 -18.94 20.04 43.72
C ILE A 374 -19.08 19.28 42.41
N SER A 375 -18.23 19.61 41.45
CA SER A 375 -18.27 19.00 40.12
C SER A 375 -16.88 18.86 39.52
N ALA A 376 -16.64 17.77 38.81
CA ALA A 376 -15.40 17.52 38.11
C ALA A 376 -15.65 16.67 36.87
N GLY A 377 -14.82 16.87 35.84
CA GLY A 377 -14.88 16.03 34.67
C GLY A 377 -14.05 16.57 33.51
N SER A 378 -14.16 15.86 32.39
CA SER A 378 -13.69 16.34 31.10
C SER A 378 -14.84 16.35 30.10
N PHE A 379 -14.87 17.33 29.22
CA PHE A 379 -15.79 17.32 28.10
C PHE A 379 -15.06 17.57 26.80
N PHE A 380 -15.55 16.91 25.75
CA PHE A 380 -15.25 17.24 24.37
C PHE A 380 -16.42 18.05 23.81
N ALA A 381 -16.18 19.16 23.12
CA ALA A 381 -17.23 20.07 22.66
C ALA A 381 -17.00 20.54 21.21
N GLU A 382 -18.10 20.58 20.45
CA GLU A 382 -18.22 21.15 19.11
C GLU A 382 -19.45 22.06 19.04
N VAL A 383 -19.26 23.27 18.52
CA VAL A 383 -20.25 24.36 18.50
C VAL A 383 -20.55 24.68 17.03
N ASN A 384 -21.78 24.44 16.58
CA ASN A 384 -22.17 24.57 15.17
C ASN A 384 -23.22 25.68 15.00
N TYR A 385 -22.84 26.82 14.41
CA TYR A 385 -23.74 27.89 13.98
C TYR A 385 -23.32 28.49 12.63
N GLY A 386 -24.25 28.57 11.67
CA GLY A 386 -24.11 29.37 10.45
C GLY A 386 -23.57 28.67 9.19
N GLN A 387 -22.72 27.64 9.29
CA GLN A 387 -22.38 26.68 8.23
C GLN A 387 -21.45 25.59 8.77
N LYS A 388 -21.57 24.36 8.27
CA LYS A 388 -20.69 23.23 8.61
C LYS A 388 -19.36 23.41 7.87
N ASN A 389 -18.22 23.24 8.55
CA ASN A 389 -16.94 23.21 7.84
C ASN A 389 -16.88 21.95 6.95
N ALA A 390 -16.04 21.93 5.90
CA ALA A 390 -15.99 20.81 4.95
C ALA A 390 -15.72 19.45 5.62
N LEU A 391 -15.05 19.42 6.78
CA LEU A 391 -14.82 18.20 7.55
C LEU A 391 -16.09 17.75 8.29
N THR A 392 -16.88 18.66 8.84
CA THR A 392 -18.16 18.41 9.50
C THR A 392 -19.25 18.11 8.49
N GLU A 393 -19.22 18.75 7.32
CA GLU A 393 -20.04 18.40 6.16
C GLU A 393 -19.66 17.03 5.60
N GLN A 394 -18.36 16.68 5.54
CA GLN A 394 -17.92 15.33 5.19
C GLN A 394 -18.30 14.29 6.24
N ILE A 395 -18.20 14.62 7.54
CA ILE A 395 -18.56 13.74 8.65
C ILE A 395 -20.09 13.54 8.71
N ASP A 396 -20.88 14.60 8.57
CA ASP A 396 -22.35 14.53 8.55
C ASP A 396 -22.88 13.94 7.24
N SER A 397 -22.20 14.17 6.11
CA SER A 397 -22.43 13.46 4.85
C SER A 397 -22.09 11.98 5.01
N LEU A 398 -20.98 11.63 5.66
CA LEU A 398 -20.65 10.24 6.00
C LEU A 398 -21.71 9.62 6.91
N TYR A 399 -22.14 10.30 7.98
CA TYR A 399 -23.13 9.77 8.91
C TYR A 399 -24.52 9.64 8.27
N SER A 400 -24.95 10.63 7.48
CA SER A 400 -26.21 10.57 6.72
C SER A 400 -26.14 9.52 5.62
N ALA A 401 -24.99 9.36 4.97
CA ALA A 401 -24.74 8.29 4.01
C ALA A 401 -24.68 6.91 4.67
N VAL A 402 -24.14 6.77 5.89
CA VAL A 402 -24.10 5.52 6.67
C VAL A 402 -25.48 5.15 7.20
N ALA A 403 -26.28 6.12 7.65
CA ALA A 403 -27.68 5.88 8.03
C ALA A 403 -28.54 5.48 6.81
N SER A 404 -28.37 6.21 5.70
CA SER A 404 -29.00 5.86 4.41
C SER A 404 -28.49 4.51 3.89
N ALA A 405 -27.22 4.18 4.14
CA ALA A 405 -26.62 2.90 3.78
C ALA A 405 -27.23 1.73 4.52
N ASN A 406 -27.37 1.85 5.83
CA ASN A 406 -27.99 0.83 6.67
C ASN A 406 -29.46 0.61 6.26
N ALA A 407 -30.17 1.68 5.89
CA ALA A 407 -31.54 1.60 5.38
C ALA A 407 -31.65 0.97 3.98
N VAL A 408 -30.75 1.29 3.04
CA VAL A 408 -30.73 0.66 1.69
C VAL A 408 -30.29 -0.81 1.74
N LEU A 409 -29.39 -1.16 2.66
CA LEU A 409 -28.92 -2.53 2.84
C LEU A 409 -29.95 -3.42 3.56
N ALA A 410 -30.81 -2.83 4.38
CA ALA A 410 -31.94 -3.50 5.02
C ALA A 410 -33.10 -3.68 4.02
N ILE A 411 -33.00 -4.67 3.13
CA ILE A 411 -34.15 -5.07 2.29
C ILE A 411 -35.29 -5.53 3.20
N LEU A 412 -36.33 -4.71 3.32
CA LEU A 412 -37.48 -4.95 4.19
C LEU A 412 -38.39 -6.04 3.63
N SER A 413 -38.59 -6.04 2.31
CA SER A 413 -39.36 -7.06 1.62
C SER A 413 -38.98 -7.19 0.15
N GLN A 414 -39.27 -8.35 -0.42
CA GLN A 414 -39.04 -8.63 -1.84
C GLN A 414 -40.18 -9.47 -2.40
N SER A 415 -40.91 -8.93 -3.36
CA SER A 415 -42.05 -9.59 -4.03
C SER A 415 -41.76 -9.79 -5.51
N SER A 416 -42.20 -10.91 -6.09
CA SER A 416 -41.96 -11.23 -7.51
C SER A 416 -43.23 -11.74 -8.19
N THR A 417 -43.39 -11.42 -9.47
CA THR A 417 -44.42 -11.98 -10.37
C THR A 417 -43.83 -12.87 -11.47
N PHE A 418 -42.50 -13.04 -11.51
CA PHE A 418 -41.83 -14.00 -12.39
C PHE A 418 -42.34 -15.43 -12.12
N ASP A 419 -42.35 -16.27 -13.17
CA ASP A 419 -42.93 -17.63 -13.08
C ASP A 419 -42.17 -18.53 -12.09
N SER A 420 -40.87 -18.28 -11.94
CA SER A 420 -40.05 -18.78 -10.84
C SER A 420 -39.17 -17.64 -10.32
N PHE A 421 -38.97 -17.60 -9.00
CA PHE A 421 -38.09 -16.65 -8.34
C PHE A 421 -37.48 -17.29 -7.09
N VAL A 422 -36.25 -17.80 -7.21
CA VAL A 422 -35.55 -18.52 -6.14
C VAL A 422 -34.41 -17.66 -5.63
N LYS A 423 -34.44 -17.33 -4.34
CA LYS A 423 -33.42 -16.49 -3.69
C LYS A 423 -32.28 -17.36 -3.17
N SER A 424 -31.04 -17.03 -3.53
CA SER A 424 -29.84 -17.59 -2.90
C SER A 424 -29.23 -16.63 -1.87
N SER A 425 -29.51 -15.33 -1.99
CA SER A 425 -29.19 -14.30 -1.00
C SER A 425 -30.19 -13.13 -1.11
N PRO A 426 -30.14 -12.13 -0.23
CA PRO A 426 -30.93 -10.90 -0.39
C PRO A 426 -30.69 -10.16 -1.72
N TYR A 427 -29.52 -10.34 -2.35
CA TYR A 427 -29.10 -9.63 -3.56
C TYR A 427 -28.95 -10.54 -4.78
N THR A 428 -29.03 -11.87 -4.62
CA THR A 428 -28.85 -12.85 -5.69
C THR A 428 -30.05 -13.78 -5.77
N TYR A 429 -30.60 -13.91 -6.97
CA TYR A 429 -31.78 -14.71 -7.23
C TYR A 429 -31.79 -15.23 -8.66
N THR A 430 -32.32 -16.44 -8.84
CA THR A 430 -32.62 -17.03 -10.15
C THR A 430 -34.08 -16.76 -10.48
N LEU A 431 -34.35 -16.21 -11.66
CA LEU A 431 -35.70 -15.97 -12.15
C LEU A 431 -35.97 -16.66 -13.48
N SER A 432 -37.23 -17.01 -13.74
CA SER A 432 -37.68 -17.49 -15.05
C SER A 432 -38.93 -16.74 -15.52
N ASP A 433 -38.98 -16.47 -16.82
CA ASP A 433 -40.11 -15.85 -17.49
C ASP A 433 -40.48 -16.67 -18.73
N ALA A 434 -41.73 -17.12 -18.82
CA ALA A 434 -42.29 -17.80 -19.99
C ALA A 434 -42.45 -16.86 -21.21
N GLY A 435 -42.36 -15.54 -21.00
CA GLY A 435 -42.33 -14.54 -22.06
C GLY A 435 -43.71 -14.09 -22.55
N VAL A 436 -44.78 -14.44 -21.82
CA VAL A 436 -46.18 -14.23 -22.23
C VAL A 436 -46.82 -12.95 -21.66
N ALA A 437 -46.28 -12.40 -20.57
CA ALA A 437 -46.81 -11.22 -19.89
C ALA A 437 -45.69 -10.45 -19.17
N TYR A 438 -45.97 -9.19 -18.79
CA TYR A 438 -45.05 -8.39 -18.00
C TYR A 438 -44.82 -9.02 -16.61
N LYS A 439 -43.55 -9.16 -16.22
CA LYS A 439 -43.13 -9.71 -14.92
C LYS A 439 -42.19 -8.76 -14.20
N GLN A 440 -42.24 -8.74 -12.88
CA GLN A 440 -41.42 -7.85 -12.05
C GLN A 440 -40.99 -8.50 -10.74
N ALA A 441 -39.86 -8.07 -10.21
CA ALA A 441 -39.38 -8.32 -8.86
C ALA A 441 -39.12 -6.96 -8.21
N ILE A 442 -39.78 -6.68 -7.09
CA ILE A 442 -39.67 -5.43 -6.34
C ILE A 442 -38.92 -5.70 -5.05
N SER A 443 -37.86 -4.93 -4.79
CA SER A 443 -37.19 -4.85 -3.50
C SER A 443 -37.61 -3.55 -2.82
N THR A 444 -38.07 -3.64 -1.57
CA THR A 444 -38.51 -2.49 -0.75
C THR A 444 -37.54 -2.24 0.38
N VAL A 445 -37.23 -0.96 0.62
CA VAL A 445 -36.42 -0.46 1.73
C VAL A 445 -37.17 0.65 2.47
N ASP A 446 -36.63 1.13 3.60
CA ASP A 446 -37.20 2.29 4.30
C ASP A 446 -37.24 3.53 3.39
N ASN A 447 -38.17 4.46 3.65
CA ASN A 447 -38.26 5.69 2.87
C ASN A 447 -37.08 6.62 3.21
N ILE A 448 -36.25 6.92 2.21
CA ILE A 448 -35.06 7.78 2.37
C ILE A 448 -35.26 9.07 1.59
N SER A 449 -35.29 10.20 2.30
CA SER A 449 -35.37 11.55 1.73
C SER A 449 -33.98 12.15 1.48
N GLY A 450 -33.83 12.97 0.42
CA GLY A 450 -32.59 13.72 0.15
C GLY A 450 -31.54 12.99 -0.69
N LEU A 451 -31.89 11.82 -1.25
CA LEU A 451 -31.06 11.12 -2.23
C LEU A 451 -31.33 11.67 -3.64
N ASN A 452 -30.26 11.88 -4.41
CA ASN A 452 -30.30 12.29 -5.82
C ASN A 452 -30.06 11.09 -6.74
N THR A 453 -29.26 10.12 -6.29
CA THR A 453 -28.98 8.88 -7.04
C THR A 453 -28.63 7.73 -6.09
N VAL A 454 -29.02 6.53 -6.47
CA VAL A 454 -28.52 5.27 -5.89
C VAL A 454 -27.80 4.51 -6.99
N LYS A 455 -26.51 4.26 -6.81
CA LYS A 455 -25.74 3.42 -7.72
C LYS A 455 -25.87 1.96 -7.32
N MET A 456 -26.15 1.13 -8.32
CA MET A 456 -26.25 -0.32 -8.21
C MET A 456 -25.15 -0.96 -9.06
N MET A 457 -24.66 -2.11 -8.61
CA MET A 457 -23.86 -3.02 -9.41
C MET A 457 -24.66 -4.29 -9.64
N TYR A 458 -24.64 -4.81 -10.87
CA TYR A 458 -25.43 -5.97 -11.22
C TYR A 458 -24.68 -6.93 -12.13
N LYS A 459 -25.04 -8.21 -12.06
CA LYS A 459 -24.59 -9.25 -12.99
C LYS A 459 -25.77 -10.11 -13.37
N ILE A 460 -25.94 -10.34 -14.66
CA ILE A 460 -27.02 -11.17 -15.20
C ILE A 460 -26.41 -12.22 -16.10
N SER A 461 -26.46 -13.47 -15.66
CA SER A 461 -26.02 -14.62 -16.47
C SER A 461 -27.24 -15.24 -17.14
N SER A 462 -27.40 -14.95 -18.43
CA SER A 462 -28.45 -15.52 -19.28
C SER A 462 -28.07 -15.36 -20.75
N SER A 463 -28.47 -16.27 -21.62
CA SER A 463 -28.18 -16.17 -23.07
C SER A 463 -29.17 -15.28 -23.82
N ASN A 464 -30.32 -14.92 -23.22
CA ASN A 464 -31.38 -14.21 -23.93
C ASN A 464 -32.30 -13.34 -23.02
N ALA A 465 -31.99 -13.17 -21.74
CA ALA A 465 -32.78 -12.33 -20.83
C ALA A 465 -32.86 -10.86 -21.29
N ALA A 466 -34.04 -10.25 -21.12
CA ALA A 466 -34.29 -8.85 -21.44
C ALA A 466 -34.91 -8.17 -20.21
N LEU A 467 -34.05 -7.71 -19.31
CA LEU A 467 -34.44 -7.12 -18.04
C LEU A 467 -34.20 -5.61 -18.02
N LYS A 468 -34.99 -4.90 -17.21
CA LYS A 468 -34.86 -3.48 -16.94
C LYS A 468 -34.96 -3.22 -15.44
N ILE A 469 -34.48 -2.05 -15.00
CA ILE A 469 -34.51 -1.63 -13.60
C ILE A 469 -35.02 -0.19 -13.47
N GLN A 470 -35.71 0.09 -12.36
CA GLN A 470 -36.18 1.42 -11.99
C GLN A 470 -36.25 1.60 -10.47
N SER A 471 -36.04 2.82 -9.98
CA SER A 471 -36.22 3.17 -8.56
C SER A 471 -37.70 3.20 -8.15
N ARG A 472 -37.97 3.12 -6.85
CA ARG A 472 -39.32 3.23 -6.25
C ARG A 472 -39.42 4.50 -5.41
N ASN A 473 -40.56 5.19 -5.51
CA ASN A 473 -40.93 6.36 -4.71
C ASN A 473 -42.24 6.07 -3.95
N GLY A 474 -42.12 5.52 -2.75
CA GLY A 474 -43.22 4.90 -2.01
C GLY A 474 -43.84 3.73 -2.80
N SER A 475 -45.15 3.80 -3.05
CA SER A 475 -45.87 2.80 -3.86
C SER A 475 -45.75 3.05 -5.38
N ASN A 476 -45.22 4.21 -5.79
CA ASN A 476 -45.10 4.62 -7.18
C ASN A 476 -43.72 4.29 -7.76
N TRP A 477 -43.62 4.24 -9.09
CA TRP A 477 -42.34 4.15 -9.79
C TRP A 477 -41.60 5.50 -9.78
N GLY A 478 -40.29 5.44 -9.59
CA GLY A 478 -39.38 6.60 -9.68
C GLY A 478 -39.08 6.98 -11.13
N ALA A 479 -38.14 7.90 -11.35
CA ALA A 479 -37.79 8.37 -12.68
C ALA A 479 -36.83 7.42 -13.42
N ASN A 480 -36.91 7.42 -14.77
CA ASN A 480 -35.93 6.85 -15.71
C ASN A 480 -35.65 5.35 -15.55
N GLU A 481 -36.53 4.53 -16.14
CA GLU A 481 -36.28 3.12 -16.47
C GLU A 481 -34.97 2.94 -17.25
N ARG A 482 -34.18 1.92 -16.91
CA ARG A 482 -32.95 1.58 -17.62
C ARG A 482 -32.88 0.11 -17.99
N THR A 483 -32.34 -0.18 -19.17
CA THR A 483 -32.09 -1.55 -19.65
C THR A 483 -30.88 -2.15 -18.97
N LEU A 484 -30.96 -3.44 -18.64
CA LEU A 484 -29.87 -4.22 -18.06
C LEU A 484 -29.23 -5.12 -19.12
N VAL A 485 -27.90 -5.26 -19.05
CA VAL A 485 -27.09 -6.11 -19.92
C VAL A 485 -26.96 -7.52 -19.33
N ALA A 486 -27.13 -8.54 -20.17
CA ALA A 486 -27.13 -9.95 -19.75
C ALA A 486 -26.01 -10.73 -20.47
N ASP A 487 -24.76 -10.34 -20.27
CA ASP A 487 -23.56 -10.98 -20.83
C ASP A 487 -22.84 -11.90 -19.82
N GLY A 488 -23.27 -11.90 -18.56
CA GLY A 488 -22.64 -12.64 -17.48
C GLY A 488 -21.52 -11.89 -16.76
N ASP A 489 -21.31 -10.62 -17.11
CA ASP A 489 -20.33 -9.73 -16.47
C ASP A 489 -20.99 -8.78 -15.47
N TYR A 490 -20.15 -8.09 -14.69
CA TYR A 490 -20.62 -7.06 -13.76
C TYR A 490 -20.74 -5.71 -14.46
N HIS A 491 -21.86 -5.06 -14.25
CA HIS A 491 -22.20 -3.76 -14.81
C HIS A 491 -22.61 -2.79 -13.72
N GLU A 492 -22.44 -1.50 -13.99
CA GLU A 492 -22.94 -0.43 -13.13
C GLU A 492 -24.23 0.15 -13.68
N ILE A 493 -25.09 0.59 -12.77
CA ILE A 493 -26.26 1.37 -13.14
C ILE A 493 -26.66 2.36 -12.04
N ASP A 494 -26.85 3.61 -12.44
CA ASP A 494 -27.35 4.65 -11.56
C ASP A 494 -28.88 4.70 -11.63
N LEU A 495 -29.53 4.67 -10.46
CA LEU A 495 -30.95 4.87 -10.28
C LEU A 495 -31.19 6.31 -9.80
N PRO A 496 -31.54 7.24 -10.71
CA PRO A 496 -31.78 8.62 -10.32
C PRO A 496 -33.06 8.75 -9.50
N ILE A 497 -33.08 9.74 -8.61
CA ILE A 497 -34.22 10.09 -7.76
C ILE A 497 -34.51 11.57 -8.03
N ALA A 498 -35.72 11.87 -8.47
CA ALA A 498 -36.08 13.24 -8.81
C ALA A 498 -36.20 14.10 -7.55
N SER A 499 -35.94 15.40 -7.68
CA SER A 499 -36.04 16.35 -6.56
C SER A 499 -37.42 16.26 -5.89
N GLY A 500 -37.42 16.11 -4.56
CA GLY A 500 -38.63 15.96 -3.74
C GLY A 500 -39.20 14.53 -3.65
N GLN A 501 -38.61 13.54 -4.31
CA GLN A 501 -38.98 12.12 -4.17
C GLN A 501 -38.17 11.42 -3.06
N VAL A 502 -38.73 10.34 -2.51
CA VAL A 502 -38.01 9.45 -1.59
C VAL A 502 -37.52 8.21 -2.33
N PHE A 503 -36.39 7.67 -1.94
CA PHE A 503 -36.00 6.32 -2.34
C PHE A 503 -36.67 5.31 -1.40
N SER A 504 -37.39 4.35 -1.95
CA SER A 504 -38.10 3.32 -1.18
C SER A 504 -37.81 1.90 -1.70
N GLY A 505 -36.83 1.78 -2.61
CA GLY A 505 -36.41 0.53 -3.21
C GLY A 505 -36.24 0.60 -4.72
N TRP A 506 -36.21 -0.56 -5.36
CA TRP A 506 -36.08 -0.69 -6.81
C TRP A 506 -36.87 -1.90 -7.33
N GLY A 507 -37.22 -1.87 -8.60
CA GLY A 507 -37.82 -3.01 -9.30
C GLY A 507 -37.00 -3.44 -10.49
N VAL A 508 -36.83 -4.75 -10.66
CA VAL A 508 -36.29 -5.40 -11.86
C VAL A 508 -37.44 -6.06 -12.60
N TYR A 509 -37.58 -5.82 -13.90
CA TYR A 509 -38.74 -6.31 -14.65
C TYR A 509 -38.41 -6.69 -16.09
N SER A 510 -39.33 -7.44 -16.66
CA SER A 510 -39.27 -8.06 -17.97
C SER A 510 -40.31 -7.44 -18.90
N SER A 511 -39.91 -7.15 -20.14
CA SER A 511 -40.86 -6.93 -21.23
C SER A 511 -41.28 -8.27 -21.84
N ALA A 512 -42.56 -8.42 -22.20
CA ALA A 512 -43.06 -9.63 -22.88
C ALA A 512 -42.22 -9.93 -24.14
N LYS A 513 -41.59 -11.11 -24.17
CA LYS A 513 -40.65 -11.55 -25.21
C LYS A 513 -40.88 -13.03 -25.53
N ALA A 514 -41.24 -13.34 -26.77
CA ALA A 514 -41.50 -14.70 -27.21
C ALA A 514 -40.25 -15.60 -27.04
N GLY A 515 -40.46 -16.82 -26.49
CA GLY A 515 -39.41 -17.83 -26.31
C GLY A 515 -38.94 -18.05 -24.87
N GLY A 516 -39.33 -17.18 -23.93
CA GLY A 516 -39.00 -17.29 -22.51
C GLY A 516 -37.49 -17.27 -22.19
N TYR A 517 -37.14 -17.15 -20.92
CA TYR A 517 -35.76 -17.21 -20.45
C TYR A 517 -35.64 -17.56 -18.96
N SER A 518 -34.45 -18.02 -18.58
CA SER A 518 -34.00 -18.11 -17.19
C SER A 518 -32.76 -17.23 -17.02
N ALA A 519 -32.64 -16.57 -15.88
CA ALA A 519 -31.51 -15.70 -15.58
C ALA A 519 -31.10 -15.80 -14.12
N ASP A 520 -29.79 -15.95 -13.89
CA ASP A 520 -29.20 -15.71 -12.58
C ASP A 520 -28.88 -14.22 -12.47
N VAL A 521 -29.49 -13.56 -11.49
CA VAL A 521 -29.45 -12.12 -11.32
C VAL A 521 -28.85 -11.80 -9.97
N THR A 522 -27.77 -11.03 -9.98
CA THR A 522 -27.20 -10.37 -8.79
C THR A 522 -27.41 -8.87 -8.91
N MET A 523 -27.96 -8.23 -7.88
CA MET A 523 -28.29 -6.80 -7.82
C MET A 523 -27.87 -6.24 -6.46
N ILE A 524 -26.76 -5.51 -6.42
CA ILE A 524 -26.14 -5.03 -5.19
C ILE A 524 -26.19 -3.50 -5.17
N PRO A 525 -26.87 -2.87 -4.20
CA PRO A 525 -26.73 -1.44 -3.98
C PRO A 525 -25.31 -1.14 -3.49
N ILE A 526 -24.61 -0.20 -4.13
CA ILE A 526 -23.18 0.06 -3.86
C ILE A 526 -22.93 1.44 -3.25
N SER A 527 -23.62 2.48 -3.71
CA SER A 527 -23.51 3.83 -3.13
C SER A 527 -24.79 4.65 -3.31
N ALA A 528 -24.95 5.69 -2.49
CA ALA A 528 -25.94 6.74 -2.71
C ALA A 528 -25.25 8.09 -2.75
N ASN A 529 -25.62 8.95 -3.71
CA ASN A 529 -24.97 10.25 -3.95
C ASN A 529 -23.43 10.17 -4.05
N GLY A 530 -22.89 9.03 -4.53
CA GLY A 530 -21.45 8.80 -4.65
C GLY A 530 -20.74 8.31 -3.38
N VAL A 531 -21.46 8.12 -2.26
CA VAL A 531 -20.89 7.59 -1.00
C VAL A 531 -21.23 6.11 -0.85
N PHE A 532 -20.21 5.26 -0.69
CA PHE A 532 -20.39 3.82 -0.55
C PHE A 532 -21.10 3.44 0.74
N PHE A 533 -21.98 2.45 0.66
CA PHE A 533 -22.80 2.03 1.78
C PHE A 533 -22.00 1.38 2.92
N THR A 534 -20.94 0.63 2.62
CA THR A 534 -20.00 0.11 3.62
C THR A 534 -18.58 0.11 3.07
N PRO A 535 -17.54 0.04 3.93
CA PRO A 535 -16.19 -0.29 3.48
C PRO A 535 -16.14 -1.59 2.68
N ALA A 536 -16.97 -2.57 3.05
CA ALA A 536 -17.09 -3.83 2.31
C ALA A 536 -17.66 -3.62 0.89
N THR A 537 -18.65 -2.75 0.67
CA THR A 537 -19.17 -2.45 -0.68
C THR A 537 -18.24 -1.54 -1.47
N ALA A 538 -17.46 -0.66 -0.82
CA ALA A 538 -16.41 0.13 -1.47
C ALA A 538 -15.25 -0.76 -1.95
N ILE A 539 -14.83 -1.71 -1.10
CA ILE A 539 -13.81 -2.72 -1.42
C ILE A 539 -14.35 -3.65 -2.50
N LEU A 540 -15.57 -4.16 -2.36
CA LEU A 540 -16.22 -5.02 -3.36
C LEU A 540 -16.40 -4.28 -4.70
N TYR A 541 -16.79 -3.00 -4.70
CA TYR A 541 -16.88 -2.16 -5.90
C TYR A 541 -15.52 -1.93 -6.54
N GLY A 542 -14.47 -1.62 -5.76
CA GLY A 542 -13.10 -1.48 -6.27
C GLY A 542 -12.53 -2.79 -6.81
N LEU A 543 -12.84 -3.93 -6.18
CA LEU A 543 -12.46 -5.27 -6.62
C LEU A 543 -13.21 -5.69 -7.90
N MET A 544 -14.47 -5.28 -8.07
CA MET A 544 -15.31 -5.66 -9.21
C MET A 544 -15.22 -4.69 -10.41
N ALA A 545 -14.96 -3.39 -10.20
CA ALA A 545 -14.67 -2.41 -11.27
C ALA A 545 -13.29 -2.63 -11.90
N ALA A 546 -12.37 -3.27 -11.16
CA ALA A 546 -11.05 -3.64 -11.66
C ALA A 546 -11.08 -4.76 -12.71
N SER A 547 -12.16 -5.54 -12.87
CA SER A 547 -12.17 -6.68 -13.80
C SER A 547 -12.01 -6.28 -15.27
N ALA A 548 -12.64 -5.19 -15.73
CA ALA A 548 -12.49 -4.68 -17.10
C ALA A 548 -11.08 -4.09 -17.37
N SER A 549 -10.45 -3.52 -16.34
CA SER A 549 -9.04 -3.07 -16.37
C SER A 549 -8.07 -4.25 -16.32
N LEU A 550 -8.40 -5.30 -15.56
CA LEU A 550 -7.66 -6.56 -15.43
C LEU A 550 -7.58 -7.26 -16.78
N ASP A 551 -8.68 -7.39 -17.51
CA ASP A 551 -8.71 -8.04 -18.83
C ASP A 551 -7.83 -7.31 -19.85
N SER A 552 -7.87 -5.99 -19.86
CA SER A 552 -7.01 -5.19 -20.74
C SER A 552 -5.52 -5.27 -20.35
N ARG A 553 -5.21 -5.40 -19.05
CA ARG A 553 -3.85 -5.59 -18.53
C ARG A 553 -3.33 -7.01 -18.78
N VAL A 554 -4.19 -8.02 -18.70
CA VAL A 554 -3.90 -9.43 -19.04
C VAL A 554 -3.67 -9.60 -20.53
N THR A 555 -4.50 -8.98 -21.38
CA THR A 555 -4.30 -8.98 -22.84
C THR A 555 -2.94 -8.35 -23.21
N ALA A 556 -2.54 -7.26 -22.54
CA ALA A 556 -1.22 -6.65 -22.74
C ALA A 556 -0.06 -7.52 -22.19
N LEU A 557 -0.31 -8.32 -21.15
CA LEU A 557 0.64 -9.29 -20.59
C LEU A 557 0.81 -10.53 -21.48
N GLU A 558 -0.27 -11.00 -22.12
CA GLU A 558 -0.29 -12.19 -22.96
C GLU A 558 0.32 -11.94 -24.35
N ASN A 559 0.31 -10.70 -24.85
CA ASN A 559 0.80 -10.33 -26.18
C ASN A 559 2.34 -10.13 -26.32
N GLY A 560 3.14 -10.65 -25.38
CA GLY A 560 4.52 -11.08 -25.69
C GLY A 560 5.62 -10.02 -25.82
N GLN A 561 5.86 -9.21 -24.78
CA GLN A 561 7.12 -8.47 -24.60
C GLN A 561 7.64 -8.71 -23.17
N ALA A 562 8.29 -9.85 -22.88
CA ALA A 562 9.14 -10.00 -21.69
C ALA A 562 9.98 -11.29 -21.77
N THR A 563 11.25 -11.17 -21.42
CA THR A 563 12.21 -12.25 -21.18
C THR A 563 11.93 -12.95 -19.85
N ASP A 564 11.92 -14.28 -19.83
CA ASP A 564 11.87 -15.08 -18.60
C ASP A 564 13.06 -14.71 -17.68
N GLN A 565 12.79 -14.06 -16.55
CA GLN A 565 13.76 -13.84 -15.47
C GLN A 565 13.13 -14.27 -14.14
N ASN A 566 13.53 -15.47 -13.69
CA ASN A 566 12.93 -16.27 -12.62
C ASN A 566 13.27 -15.81 -11.18
N THR A 567 13.75 -14.58 -10.96
CA THR A 567 14.47 -14.25 -9.70
C THR A 567 13.70 -13.41 -8.69
N ASP A 568 12.71 -12.62 -9.13
CA ASP A 568 12.15 -11.59 -8.25
C ASP A 568 10.81 -11.98 -7.63
N VAL A 569 10.13 -13.01 -8.14
CA VAL A 569 8.94 -13.59 -7.52
C VAL A 569 9.34 -14.78 -6.63
N ILE A 570 9.18 -14.63 -5.31
CA ILE A 570 9.55 -15.64 -4.30
C ILE A 570 8.37 -16.55 -3.95
N PHE A 571 8.05 -17.46 -4.86
CA PHE A 571 7.00 -18.46 -4.70
C PHE A 571 7.52 -19.85 -5.15
N PRO A 572 7.09 -20.97 -4.52
CA PRO A 572 7.53 -22.30 -4.91
C PRO A 572 7.07 -22.68 -6.32
N ALA A 573 7.85 -23.49 -7.01
CA ALA A 573 7.53 -24.01 -8.34
C ALA A 573 6.43 -25.07 -8.30
N TYR A 574 6.18 -25.67 -7.14
CA TYR A 574 5.06 -26.59 -6.93
C TYR A 574 4.23 -26.11 -5.75
N PHE A 575 2.93 -25.92 -5.99
CA PHE A 575 1.99 -25.43 -5.01
C PHE A 575 0.88 -26.46 -4.79
N TYR A 576 0.68 -26.82 -3.51
CA TYR A 576 -0.32 -27.78 -3.09
C TYR A 576 -1.35 -27.08 -2.23
N ALA A 577 -2.62 -27.42 -2.41
CA ALA A 577 -3.71 -26.93 -1.57
C ALA A 577 -4.78 -27.99 -1.35
N VAL A 578 -5.46 -27.97 -0.20
CA VAL A 578 -6.60 -28.85 0.10
C VAL A 578 -7.89 -28.14 -0.30
N ASP A 579 -8.71 -28.79 -1.12
CA ASP A 579 -9.99 -28.23 -1.56
C ASP A 579 -10.89 -27.85 -0.37
N GLY A 580 -11.68 -26.79 -0.52
CA GLY A 580 -12.52 -26.27 0.55
C GLY A 580 -11.79 -25.50 1.66
N ARG A 581 -10.45 -25.40 1.65
CA ARG A 581 -9.70 -24.55 2.58
C ARG A 581 -9.28 -23.24 1.92
N PRO A 582 -9.73 -22.07 2.41
CA PRO A 582 -9.34 -20.79 1.85
C PRO A 582 -7.85 -20.52 2.07
N LEU A 583 -7.18 -20.03 1.03
CA LEU A 583 -5.78 -19.61 1.08
C LEU A 583 -5.74 -18.08 1.02
N ARG A 584 -5.03 -17.45 1.95
CA ARG A 584 -4.79 -16.01 1.88
C ARG A 584 -3.37 -15.77 1.41
N PHE A 585 -3.20 -14.83 0.48
CA PHE A 585 -1.91 -14.43 -0.07
C PHE A 585 -1.70 -12.95 0.13
N TYR A 586 -0.50 -12.58 0.55
CA TYR A 586 -0.08 -11.19 0.74
C TYR A 586 0.91 -10.84 -0.36
N GLY A 587 0.50 -9.99 -1.32
CA GLY A 587 1.32 -9.70 -2.51
C GLY A 587 2.70 -9.16 -2.13
N ALA A 588 2.77 -8.28 -1.14
CA ALA A 588 4.04 -7.73 -0.64
C ALA A 588 5.05 -8.79 -0.13
N ASN A 589 4.60 -10.03 0.13
CA ASN A 589 5.46 -11.13 0.58
C ASN A 589 5.91 -12.04 -0.59
N MET A 590 5.47 -11.78 -1.82
CA MET A 590 5.74 -12.61 -2.99
C MET A 590 6.85 -12.09 -3.88
N VAL A 591 7.46 -10.94 -3.55
CA VAL A 591 8.54 -10.34 -4.34
C VAL A 591 9.79 -10.10 -3.50
N SER A 592 10.99 -10.30 -4.07
CA SER A 592 12.27 -10.13 -3.37
C SER A 592 12.70 -8.66 -3.20
N GLY A 593 12.13 -7.75 -4.00
CA GLY A 593 12.43 -6.32 -4.02
C GLY A 593 11.71 -5.50 -2.93
N THR A 594 11.87 -4.18 -2.95
CA THR A 594 11.27 -3.24 -1.97
C THR A 594 9.76 -3.44 -1.79
N ARG A 595 9.24 -3.16 -0.59
CA ARG A 595 7.78 -3.08 -0.31
C ARG A 595 7.27 -1.65 -0.53
N PRO A 596 6.84 -1.24 -1.74
CA PRO A 596 6.07 -0.02 -1.83
C PRO A 596 4.66 -0.33 -1.33
N TRP A 597 4.32 0.17 -0.14
CA TRP A 597 2.91 0.30 0.22
C TRP A 597 2.24 1.18 -0.85
N HIS A 598 1.23 0.61 -1.50
CA HIS A 598 0.23 1.25 -2.38
C HIS A 598 0.65 1.96 -3.67
N ASN A 599 1.92 2.26 -3.95
CA ASN A 599 2.18 3.18 -5.05
C ASN A 599 2.73 2.65 -6.38
N ASN A 600 3.24 1.41 -6.53
CA ASN A 600 3.81 1.01 -7.84
C ASN A 600 3.99 -0.51 -8.12
N THR A 601 3.53 -1.42 -7.25
CA THR A 601 3.70 -2.87 -7.46
C THR A 601 2.36 -3.56 -7.60
N ASP A 602 2.09 -4.08 -8.80
CA ASP A 602 0.91 -4.88 -9.09
C ASP A 602 1.27 -6.37 -8.98
N ILE A 603 0.53 -7.15 -8.20
CA ILE A 603 0.73 -8.61 -8.14
C ILE A 603 -0.58 -9.29 -8.46
N VAL A 604 -0.58 -10.09 -9.51
CA VAL A 604 -1.77 -10.76 -10.03
C VAL A 604 -1.53 -12.25 -10.05
N LEU A 605 -2.40 -13.00 -9.37
CA LEU A 605 -2.51 -14.44 -9.51
C LEU A 605 -3.40 -14.73 -10.71
N SER A 606 -2.94 -15.62 -11.59
CA SER A 606 -3.77 -16.12 -12.68
C SER A 606 -3.65 -17.63 -12.87
N SER A 607 -4.68 -18.24 -13.44
CA SER A 607 -4.70 -19.66 -13.80
C SER A 607 -5.59 -19.88 -15.01
N HIS A 608 -5.07 -20.61 -16.00
CA HIS A 608 -5.74 -20.88 -17.26
C HIS A 608 -6.17 -22.35 -17.33
N GLY A 609 -7.46 -22.58 -17.55
CA GLY A 609 -8.01 -23.92 -17.79
C GLY A 609 -7.84 -24.38 -19.24
N TYR A 610 -7.92 -25.69 -19.48
CA TYR A 610 -8.20 -26.24 -20.81
C TYR A 610 -9.73 -26.19 -21.03
N GLU A 611 -10.15 -25.43 -22.04
CA GLU A 611 -11.52 -25.22 -22.58
C GLU A 611 -12.72 -25.38 -21.63
N GLY A 612 -13.35 -24.26 -21.21
CA GLY A 612 -14.76 -24.26 -20.80
C GLY A 612 -15.31 -23.35 -19.66
N LYS A 613 -14.54 -22.38 -19.12
CA LYS A 613 -14.83 -21.45 -17.95
C LYS A 613 -14.44 -22.02 -16.57
N SER A 614 -14.08 -21.30 -15.50
CA SER A 614 -13.69 -19.89 -15.25
C SER A 614 -12.15 -19.76 -15.15
N VAL A 615 -11.61 -18.57 -15.37
CA VAL A 615 -10.18 -18.23 -15.19
C VAL A 615 -9.98 -17.65 -13.79
N LEU A 616 -8.94 -18.09 -13.06
CA LEU A 616 -8.49 -17.34 -11.89
C LEU A 616 -7.78 -16.10 -12.40
N LEU A 617 -8.21 -14.92 -11.95
CA LEU A 617 -7.49 -13.68 -12.16
C LEU A 617 -7.74 -12.76 -10.96
N LYS A 618 -6.72 -12.54 -10.13
CA LYS A 618 -6.89 -11.84 -8.85
C LYS A 618 -5.70 -10.96 -8.51
N ASP A 619 -5.96 -9.68 -8.26
CA ASP A 619 -5.00 -8.77 -7.67
C ASP A 619 -4.81 -9.11 -6.19
N VAL A 620 -3.55 -9.16 -5.74
CA VAL A 620 -3.13 -9.55 -4.38
C VAL A 620 -2.58 -8.35 -3.61
N VAL A 621 -2.96 -7.13 -3.99
CA VAL A 621 -2.55 -5.89 -3.33
C VAL A 621 -3.73 -5.29 -2.56
N PRO A 622 -3.67 -5.19 -1.20
CA PRO A 622 -2.58 -5.65 -0.33
C PRO A 622 -2.58 -7.17 -0.08
N ASP A 623 -3.72 -7.84 -0.27
CA ASP A 623 -3.87 -9.29 -0.12
C ASP A 623 -5.07 -9.83 -0.89
N ALA A 624 -5.08 -11.13 -1.15
CA ALA A 624 -6.20 -11.84 -1.75
C ALA A 624 -6.45 -13.18 -1.06
N MET A 625 -7.72 -13.50 -0.84
CA MET A 625 -8.15 -14.85 -0.45
C MET A 625 -8.59 -15.60 -1.70
N ILE A 626 -8.09 -16.81 -1.94
CA ILE A 626 -8.58 -17.70 -3.00
C ILE A 626 -8.94 -19.06 -2.42
N MET A 627 -9.97 -19.67 -2.98
CA MET A 627 -10.27 -21.08 -2.79
C MET A 627 -9.46 -21.89 -3.82
N PRO A 628 -8.94 -23.07 -3.44
CA PRO A 628 -8.27 -23.97 -4.38
C PRO A 628 -9.15 -24.36 -5.58
N SER A 629 -10.47 -24.38 -5.40
CA SER A 629 -11.44 -24.60 -6.48
C SER A 629 -11.49 -23.48 -7.53
N GLU A 630 -11.01 -22.28 -7.21
CA GLU A 630 -10.93 -21.16 -8.16
C GLU A 630 -9.72 -21.32 -9.11
N ILE A 631 -8.71 -22.13 -8.74
CA ILE A 631 -7.54 -22.39 -9.57
C ILE A 631 -7.92 -23.43 -10.63
N ASN A 632 -8.23 -22.96 -11.84
CA ASN A 632 -8.63 -23.81 -12.96
C ASN A 632 -7.41 -24.18 -13.83
N GLY A 633 -6.95 -25.41 -13.72
CA GLY A 633 -5.83 -25.94 -14.50
C GLY A 633 -4.63 -26.38 -13.65
N PRO A 634 -3.58 -26.91 -14.27
CA PRO A 634 -2.45 -27.51 -13.56
C PRO A 634 -1.46 -26.48 -13.03
N THR A 635 -1.73 -25.17 -13.15
CA THR A 635 -0.74 -24.12 -12.87
C THR A 635 -1.37 -22.89 -12.24
N LEU A 636 -0.68 -22.31 -11.24
CA LEU A 636 -0.91 -20.98 -10.71
C LEU A 636 0.23 -20.07 -11.19
N ASN A 637 -0.10 -19.04 -11.95
CA ASN A 637 0.83 -18.02 -12.41
C ASN A 637 0.81 -16.83 -11.44
N ILE A 638 1.97 -16.35 -11.06
CA ILE A 638 2.16 -15.16 -10.22
C ILE A 638 2.87 -14.13 -11.10
N ASN A 639 2.15 -13.07 -11.45
CA ASN A 639 2.67 -11.97 -12.26
C ASN A 639 2.88 -10.76 -11.35
N ALA A 640 4.08 -10.20 -11.34
CA ALA A 640 4.42 -9.04 -10.54
C ALA A 640 5.00 -7.93 -11.42
N ARG A 641 4.55 -6.69 -11.27
CA ARG A 641 5.27 -5.50 -11.77
C ARG A 641 6.10 -4.93 -10.62
N ALA A 642 7.40 -5.21 -10.58
CA ALA A 642 8.23 -4.56 -9.56
C ALA A 642 8.44 -3.08 -9.94
N ASP A 643 8.65 -2.25 -8.92
CA ASP A 643 9.29 -0.91 -8.95
C ASP A 643 8.76 0.20 -9.90
N GLY A 644 7.69 -0.02 -10.66
CA GLY A 644 7.13 0.99 -11.56
C GLY A 644 7.94 1.21 -12.85
N SER A 645 8.99 0.41 -13.12
CA SER A 645 9.78 0.44 -14.37
C SER A 645 9.04 -0.09 -15.60
N GLY A 646 7.82 -0.61 -15.43
CA GLY A 646 7.03 -1.25 -16.49
C GLY A 646 7.39 -2.71 -16.76
N ASN A 647 8.46 -3.24 -16.14
CA ASN A 647 8.85 -4.64 -16.26
C ASN A 647 7.88 -5.56 -15.53
N VAL A 648 7.62 -6.73 -16.13
CA VAL A 648 6.75 -7.77 -15.57
C VAL A 648 7.58 -9.01 -15.27
N PHE A 649 7.58 -9.41 -14.01
CA PHE A 649 8.18 -10.64 -13.49
C PHE A 649 7.11 -11.71 -13.36
N ARG A 650 7.44 -12.96 -13.67
CA ARG A 650 6.49 -14.07 -13.63
C ARG A 650 7.09 -15.29 -12.95
N LYS A 651 6.30 -15.95 -12.11
CA LYS A 651 6.57 -17.32 -11.63
C LYS A 651 5.37 -18.19 -11.99
N LYS A 652 5.65 -19.31 -12.64
CA LYS A 652 4.65 -20.36 -12.89
C LYS A 652 4.85 -21.47 -11.88
N ALA A 653 3.86 -21.70 -11.03
CA ALA A 653 3.82 -22.78 -10.07
C ALA A 653 2.91 -23.89 -10.59
N ALA A 654 3.41 -25.12 -10.68
CA ALA A 654 2.58 -26.29 -10.91
C ALA A 654 1.65 -26.48 -9.71
N PHE A 655 0.35 -26.47 -9.96
CA PHE A 655 -0.68 -26.54 -8.94
C PHE A 655 -1.25 -27.95 -8.84
N THR A 656 -1.31 -28.47 -7.61
CA THR A 656 -1.98 -29.73 -7.29
C THR A 656 -3.04 -29.47 -6.22
N LYS A 657 -4.30 -29.74 -6.57
CA LYS A 657 -5.42 -29.70 -5.64
C LYS A 657 -5.65 -31.07 -5.02
N LEU A 658 -5.49 -31.17 -3.70
CA LEU A 658 -5.88 -32.34 -2.92
C LEU A 658 -7.38 -32.27 -2.60
N ALA A 659 -8.02 -33.43 -2.47
CA ALA A 659 -9.42 -33.49 -2.08
C ALA A 659 -9.62 -32.99 -0.64
N ALA A 660 -10.80 -32.41 -0.35
CA ALA A 660 -11.14 -31.94 0.99
C ALA A 660 -11.09 -33.06 2.05
N THR A 661 -11.41 -34.28 1.63
CA THR A 661 -11.31 -35.49 2.45
C THR A 661 -10.06 -36.28 2.08
N GLN A 662 -9.31 -36.72 3.08
CA GLN A 662 -8.07 -37.47 3.00
C GLN A 662 -8.14 -38.65 3.97
N THR A 663 -7.31 -39.68 3.77
CA THR A 663 -7.33 -40.86 4.64
C THR A 663 -5.91 -41.32 5.00
N GLY A 664 -5.80 -42.07 6.09
CA GLY A 664 -4.54 -42.63 6.55
C GLY A 664 -3.85 -41.80 7.64
N ASN A 665 -2.67 -42.28 8.05
CA ASN A 665 -1.90 -41.71 9.15
C ASN A 665 -0.53 -41.23 8.62
N VAL A 666 -0.11 -40.05 9.07
CA VAL A 666 1.22 -39.50 8.82
C VAL A 666 1.88 -39.09 10.12
N LYS A 667 3.12 -39.54 10.31
CA LYS A 667 3.94 -39.10 11.43
C LYS A 667 4.63 -37.80 11.04
N VAL A 668 4.44 -36.73 11.81
CA VAL A 668 4.93 -35.40 11.48
C VAL A 668 5.90 -34.93 12.55
N ALA A 669 7.16 -34.73 12.16
CA ALA A 669 8.17 -34.09 12.99
C ALA A 669 8.38 -32.66 12.50
N THR A 670 8.14 -31.65 13.34
CA THR A 670 8.40 -30.26 12.96
C THR A 670 9.63 -29.74 13.70
N ILE A 671 10.69 -29.44 12.95
CA ILE A 671 11.94 -28.87 13.43
C ILE A 671 11.91 -27.36 13.17
N MET A 672 11.75 -26.58 14.23
CA MET A 672 11.41 -25.16 14.21
C MET A 672 12.12 -24.41 15.33
N ASP A 673 11.87 -23.11 15.47
CA ASP A 673 12.20 -22.35 16.68
C ASP A 673 10.98 -22.30 17.64
N SER A 674 10.94 -21.33 18.56
CA SER A 674 9.81 -21.13 19.47
C SER A 674 8.47 -20.89 18.78
N LEU A 675 8.44 -20.42 17.53
CA LEU A 675 7.17 -20.20 16.81
C LEU A 675 6.38 -21.49 16.65
N GLY A 676 7.06 -22.65 16.63
CA GLY A 676 6.41 -23.96 16.58
C GLY A 676 5.42 -24.19 17.73
N GLU A 677 5.61 -23.54 18.88
CA GLU A 677 4.67 -23.59 20.02
C GLU A 677 3.27 -23.10 19.62
N ARG A 678 3.20 -22.10 18.75
CA ARG A 678 1.95 -21.46 18.32
C ARG A 678 1.44 -22.01 16.99
N CYS A 679 2.33 -22.47 16.11
CA CYS A 679 2.00 -22.94 14.77
C CYS A 679 1.57 -24.41 14.70
N VAL A 680 2.26 -25.30 15.42
CA VAL A 680 2.04 -26.76 15.33
C VAL A 680 0.59 -27.17 15.65
N PRO A 681 -0.10 -26.58 16.65
CA PRO A 681 -1.51 -26.89 16.90
C PRO A 681 -2.41 -26.67 15.68
N TRP A 682 -2.17 -25.63 14.89
CA TRP A 682 -2.97 -25.34 13.70
C TRP A 682 -2.74 -26.32 12.56
N LEU A 683 -1.52 -26.81 12.36
CA LEU A 683 -1.26 -27.88 11.41
C LEU A 683 -1.91 -29.20 11.85
N TYR A 684 -1.88 -29.51 13.15
CA TYR A 684 -2.59 -30.64 13.72
C TYR A 684 -4.10 -30.55 13.43
N PHE A 685 -4.72 -29.40 13.69
CA PHE A 685 -6.15 -29.20 13.39
C PHE A 685 -6.44 -29.25 11.89
N ALA A 686 -5.67 -28.52 11.07
CA ALA A 686 -5.86 -28.49 9.63
C ALA A 686 -5.78 -29.89 9.02
N LEU A 687 -4.79 -30.69 9.41
CA LEU A 687 -4.63 -32.05 8.89
C LEU A 687 -5.77 -32.95 9.36
N ASN A 688 -6.09 -32.96 10.66
CA ASN A 688 -7.16 -33.82 11.18
C ASN A 688 -8.54 -33.48 10.60
N THR A 689 -8.82 -32.21 10.30
CA THR A 689 -10.09 -31.81 9.65
C THR A 689 -10.26 -32.35 8.23
N THR A 690 -9.19 -32.84 7.59
CA THR A 690 -9.30 -33.54 6.31
C THR A 690 -9.76 -35.00 6.46
N GLY A 691 -9.73 -35.57 7.68
CA GLY A 691 -10.00 -36.99 7.92
C GLY A 691 -8.75 -37.88 7.96
N ALA A 692 -7.60 -37.38 7.52
CA ALA A 692 -6.30 -38.00 7.81
C ALA A 692 -5.92 -37.81 9.30
N THR A 693 -5.04 -38.66 9.82
CA THR A 693 -4.57 -38.59 11.21
C THR A 693 -3.19 -37.95 11.29
N TYR A 694 -3.06 -36.89 12.10
CA TYR A 694 -1.78 -36.29 12.47
C TYR A 694 -1.19 -37.05 13.67
N ALA A 695 -0.05 -37.70 13.49
CA ALA A 695 0.74 -38.27 14.58
C ALA A 695 2.00 -37.43 14.82
N GLY A 696 1.98 -36.55 15.82
CA GLY A 696 3.14 -35.71 16.15
C GLY A 696 4.34 -36.52 16.61
N ALA A 697 5.53 -36.13 16.18
CA ALA A 697 6.80 -36.66 16.64
C ALA A 697 7.71 -35.50 17.08
N GLY A 698 8.33 -35.65 18.23
CA GLY A 698 9.34 -34.73 18.71
C GLY A 698 9.69 -34.94 20.17
N SER A 699 10.77 -34.29 20.57
CA SER A 699 11.35 -34.42 21.91
C SER A 699 10.70 -33.52 22.98
N ARG A 700 9.76 -32.67 22.57
CA ARG A 700 8.88 -31.86 23.44
C ARG A 700 7.45 -31.93 22.96
N LYS A 701 6.56 -31.39 23.77
CA LYS A 701 5.17 -31.10 23.40
C LYS A 701 4.94 -29.59 23.38
N THR A 702 3.95 -29.14 22.63
CA THR A 702 3.48 -27.75 22.62
C THR A 702 2.99 -27.36 24.01
N ARG A 703 3.36 -26.16 24.47
CA ARG A 703 2.74 -25.48 25.60
C ARG A 703 1.78 -24.45 25.00
N GLY A 704 0.70 -24.09 25.70
CA GLY A 704 -0.30 -23.13 25.19
C GLY A 704 0.30 -21.83 24.63
N MET A 705 -0.48 -21.06 23.85
CA MET A 705 -0.03 -19.89 23.07
C MET A 705 0.57 -18.73 23.87
N THR A 706 0.45 -18.70 25.19
CA THR A 706 1.12 -17.69 26.03
C THR A 706 2.42 -18.28 26.56
N ASP A 707 3.55 -17.61 26.33
CA ASP A 707 4.89 -18.04 26.74
C ASP A 707 5.04 -18.28 28.27
N ASP A 708 4.03 -17.90 29.08
CA ASP A 708 3.91 -18.15 30.53
C ASP A 708 2.71 -19.05 30.96
N GLY A 709 2.15 -19.86 30.06
CA GLY A 709 1.28 -20.99 30.43
C GLY A 709 -0.18 -20.70 30.80
N GLY A 710 -0.73 -19.53 30.45
CA GLY A 710 -2.12 -19.14 30.77
C GLY A 710 -3.20 -19.55 29.76
N TYR A 711 -2.88 -19.69 28.47
CA TYR A 711 -3.91 -19.93 27.42
C TYR A 711 -3.53 -21.07 26.48
N THR A 712 -4.33 -22.13 26.47
CA THR A 712 -4.21 -23.28 25.56
C THR A 712 -5.34 -23.20 24.53
N LEU A 713 -5.03 -23.33 23.24
CA LEU A 713 -6.03 -23.35 22.19
C LEU A 713 -7.08 -24.44 22.47
N PRO A 714 -8.39 -24.12 22.38
CA PRO A 714 -9.44 -25.11 22.53
C PRO A 714 -9.19 -26.33 21.63
N ASN A 715 -9.46 -27.53 22.17
CA ASN A 715 -9.28 -28.82 21.49
C ASN A 715 -7.82 -29.26 21.25
N THR A 716 -6.83 -28.51 21.73
CA THR A 716 -5.47 -29.05 21.83
C THR A 716 -5.48 -30.21 22.84
N PRO A 717 -4.86 -31.37 22.53
CA PRO A 717 -4.73 -32.45 23.51
C PRO A 717 -4.14 -31.94 24.83
N ALA A 718 -4.66 -32.41 25.97
CA ALA A 718 -4.20 -32.00 27.31
C ALA A 718 -2.69 -32.21 27.50
N ASP A 719 -2.17 -33.25 26.88
CA ASP A 719 -0.74 -33.58 26.86
C ASP A 719 0.10 -32.64 25.98
N GLY A 720 -0.52 -31.83 25.12
CA GLY A 720 0.15 -31.09 24.05
C GLY A 720 0.49 -31.95 22.83
N ILE A 721 0.95 -31.31 21.75
CA ILE A 721 1.29 -31.98 20.48
C ILE A 721 2.82 -32.11 20.39
N PRO A 722 3.37 -33.31 20.12
CA PRO A 722 4.81 -33.49 20.00
C PRO A 722 5.41 -32.70 18.84
N PHE A 723 6.53 -32.02 19.08
CA PHE A 723 7.30 -31.27 18.07
C PHE A 723 8.74 -30.98 18.53
N ASP A 724 9.57 -30.35 17.69
CA ASP A 724 10.94 -29.92 18.02
C ASP A 724 11.13 -28.44 17.66
N GLY A 725 10.66 -27.53 18.50
CA GLY A 725 10.98 -26.10 18.41
C GLY A 725 11.45 -25.52 19.72
N ARG A 726 12.27 -24.47 19.76
CA ARG A 726 12.78 -23.87 21.02
C ARG A 726 13.08 -22.38 20.87
N GLY A 727 12.80 -21.60 21.91
CA GLY A 727 13.11 -20.18 21.97
C GLY A 727 14.58 -19.88 21.75
N GLY A 728 14.87 -19.03 20.75
CA GLY A 728 16.22 -18.58 20.40
C GLY A 728 17.14 -19.64 19.81
N TRP A 729 16.62 -20.80 19.40
CA TRP A 729 17.43 -21.84 18.73
C TRP A 729 17.54 -21.56 17.23
N THR A 730 18.77 -21.64 16.74
CA THR A 730 19.16 -21.58 15.33
C THR A 730 19.26 -22.98 14.75
N THR A 731 19.40 -23.08 13.42
CA THR A 731 19.82 -24.32 12.74
C THR A 731 21.13 -24.86 13.32
N PHE A 732 22.06 -23.96 13.65
CA PHE A 732 23.37 -24.29 14.18
C PHE A 732 23.33 -24.84 15.61
N ASP A 733 22.32 -24.47 16.40
CA ASP A 733 22.11 -25.04 17.72
C ASP A 733 21.66 -26.50 17.63
N TYR A 734 20.76 -26.83 16.69
CA TYR A 734 20.33 -28.22 16.49
C TYR A 734 21.49 -29.15 16.11
N ILE A 735 22.44 -28.67 15.32
CA ILE A 735 23.63 -29.45 14.91
C ILE A 735 24.78 -29.36 15.92
N GLY A 736 24.58 -28.69 17.06
CA GLY A 736 25.49 -28.70 18.19
C GLY A 736 26.62 -27.67 18.14
N LYS A 737 26.51 -26.61 17.34
CA LYS A 737 27.56 -25.57 17.28
C LYS A 737 27.69 -24.78 18.59
N THR A 738 26.58 -24.44 19.24
CA THR A 738 26.58 -23.74 20.53
C THR A 738 25.73 -24.47 21.57
N GLN A 739 26.05 -24.27 22.85
CA GLN A 739 25.29 -24.87 23.95
C GLN A 739 24.13 -23.96 24.35
N LYS A 740 22.93 -24.53 24.44
CA LYS A 740 21.78 -23.90 25.08
C LYS A 740 21.38 -24.71 26.30
N THR A 741 21.37 -24.10 27.47
CA THR A 741 21.19 -24.77 28.79
C THR A 741 19.78 -25.28 29.05
N ASN A 742 18.79 -24.86 28.26
CA ASN A 742 17.39 -25.09 28.57
C ASN A 742 16.85 -26.43 28.02
N PHE A 743 17.70 -27.29 27.43
CA PHE A 743 17.25 -28.56 26.85
C PHE A 743 18.37 -29.60 26.63
N SER A 744 18.06 -30.87 26.88
CA SER A 744 18.91 -32.01 26.50
C SER A 744 18.81 -32.26 24.99
N GLN A 745 19.86 -31.93 24.24
CA GLN A 745 19.97 -32.12 22.78
C GLN A 745 19.89 -33.62 22.38
N PRO A 746 18.77 -34.13 21.83
CA PRO A 746 18.64 -35.54 21.47
C PRO A 746 19.23 -35.86 20.09
N PHE A 747 19.75 -34.84 19.40
CA PHE A 747 20.27 -34.93 18.05
C PHE A 747 21.79 -35.02 17.98
N LEU A 748 22.49 -35.16 19.11
CA LEU A 748 23.96 -35.18 19.12
C LEU A 748 24.47 -36.56 19.53
N ARG A 749 25.48 -37.05 18.80
CA ARG A 749 26.32 -38.17 19.22
C ARG A 749 27.79 -37.82 19.06
N ASP A 750 28.66 -38.55 19.73
CA ASP A 750 30.09 -38.45 19.52
C ASP A 750 30.45 -38.75 18.05
N ALA A 751 31.26 -37.88 17.46
CA ALA A 751 31.74 -38.02 16.08
C ALA A 751 32.82 -39.11 16.01
N VAL A 752 32.81 -39.89 14.94
CA VAL A 752 33.78 -40.96 14.68
C VAL A 752 34.64 -40.64 13.44
N ALA A 753 35.68 -41.44 13.19
CA ALA A 753 36.60 -41.24 12.06
C ALA A 753 35.90 -41.07 10.69
N ALA A 754 34.81 -41.82 10.45
CA ALA A 754 34.03 -41.69 9.23
C ALA A 754 33.31 -40.34 9.12
N ASP A 755 32.86 -39.76 10.24
CA ASP A 755 32.23 -38.44 10.26
C ASP A 755 33.24 -37.34 9.95
N PHE A 756 34.46 -37.44 10.48
CA PHE A 756 35.54 -36.49 10.18
C PHE A 756 35.95 -36.51 8.70
N ALA A 757 35.85 -37.67 8.05
CA ALA A 757 36.12 -37.80 6.63
C ALA A 757 34.98 -37.23 5.76
N ALA A 758 33.72 -37.47 6.15
CA ALA A 758 32.56 -37.13 5.34
C ALA A 758 32.04 -35.69 5.58
N TYR A 759 32.06 -35.23 6.83
CA TYR A 759 31.44 -33.97 7.28
C TYR A 759 32.32 -33.21 8.30
N PRO A 760 33.61 -32.96 8.04
CA PRO A 760 34.50 -32.30 9.00
C PRO A 760 34.00 -30.92 9.46
N GLN A 761 33.28 -30.19 8.61
CA GLN A 761 32.72 -28.87 8.89
C GLN A 761 31.47 -28.87 9.79
N TYR A 762 30.87 -30.05 10.03
CA TYR A 762 29.68 -30.24 10.87
C TYR A 762 29.95 -31.10 12.11
N CYS A 763 31.21 -31.48 12.33
CA CYS A 763 31.66 -32.07 13.59
C CYS A 763 32.07 -30.93 14.52
N TYR A 764 31.25 -30.58 15.52
CA TYR A 764 31.50 -29.45 16.42
C TYR A 764 32.11 -29.89 17.75
N ASP A 765 32.95 -29.04 18.32
CA ASP A 765 33.57 -29.24 19.62
C ASP A 765 32.53 -29.58 20.71
N LYS A 766 32.80 -30.63 21.49
CA LYS A 766 31.96 -31.03 22.64
C LYS A 766 31.93 -30.00 23.75
N ALA A 767 32.92 -29.10 23.82
CA ALA A 767 32.91 -27.96 24.72
C ALA A 767 32.14 -26.76 24.16
N TYR A 768 31.51 -26.89 22.98
CA TYR A 768 30.68 -25.86 22.34
C TYR A 768 31.42 -24.54 22.10
N SER A 769 32.71 -24.59 21.77
CA SER A 769 33.50 -23.41 21.38
C SER A 769 33.06 -22.76 20.07
N GLY A 770 32.19 -23.43 19.30
CA GLY A 770 31.74 -23.01 17.97
C GLY A 770 32.69 -23.41 16.84
N GLN A 771 33.85 -24.00 17.15
CA GLN A 771 34.80 -24.52 16.15
C GLN A 771 34.38 -25.92 15.68
N SER A 772 34.49 -26.15 14.37
CA SER A 772 34.34 -27.48 13.78
C SER A 772 35.68 -28.21 13.68
N TYR A 773 35.66 -29.52 13.44
CA TYR A 773 36.86 -30.30 13.16
C TYR A 773 37.63 -29.78 11.93
N ALA A 774 36.92 -29.25 10.92
CA ALA A 774 37.55 -28.58 9.78
C ALA A 774 38.33 -27.32 10.18
N ASP A 775 37.86 -26.58 11.19
CA ASP A 775 38.50 -25.35 11.66
C ASP A 775 39.71 -25.65 12.55
N ASN A 776 39.57 -26.65 13.41
CA ASN A 776 40.60 -27.06 14.35
C ASN A 776 40.44 -28.54 14.65
N PRO A 777 41.32 -29.44 14.17
CA PRO A 777 41.22 -30.88 14.44
C PRO A 777 41.79 -31.30 15.80
N ASN A 778 42.41 -30.38 16.57
CA ASN A 778 43.19 -30.70 17.77
C ASN A 778 42.43 -30.55 19.10
N LEU A 779 41.12 -30.32 19.08
CA LEU A 779 40.29 -30.22 20.28
C LEU A 779 40.05 -31.60 20.93
N ALA A 780 39.62 -31.58 22.20
CA ALA A 780 39.49 -32.78 23.03
C ALA A 780 38.45 -33.82 22.54
N GLY A 781 37.47 -33.39 21.74
CA GLY A 781 36.48 -34.26 21.13
C GLY A 781 35.38 -33.49 20.42
N TYR A 782 34.66 -34.17 19.52
CA TYR A 782 33.61 -33.56 18.70
C TYR A 782 32.33 -34.40 18.77
N HIS A 783 31.19 -33.73 18.61
CA HIS A 783 29.91 -34.35 18.32
C HIS A 783 29.45 -33.99 16.91
N ILE A 784 28.50 -34.76 16.41
CA ILE A 784 27.84 -34.55 15.12
C ILE A 784 26.33 -34.73 15.28
N PHE A 785 25.57 -34.04 14.43
CA PHE A 785 24.14 -34.25 14.31
C PHE A 785 23.82 -35.70 13.89
N ASP A 786 23.01 -36.40 14.67
CA ASP A 786 22.53 -37.75 14.42
C ASP A 786 21.11 -37.91 15.01
N VAL A 787 20.24 -38.57 14.26
CA VAL A 787 18.82 -38.65 14.62
C VAL A 787 18.46 -39.91 15.42
N THR A 788 19.41 -40.80 15.72
CA THR A 788 19.13 -42.11 16.33
C THR A 788 18.53 -41.97 17.73
N ALA A 789 19.14 -41.15 18.60
CA ALA A 789 18.63 -40.94 19.95
C ALA A 789 17.29 -40.19 19.94
N TRP A 790 17.15 -39.19 19.07
CA TRP A 790 15.89 -38.50 18.83
C TRP A 790 14.77 -39.43 18.36
N MET A 791 15.06 -40.36 17.43
CA MET A 791 14.08 -41.33 16.93
C MET A 791 13.52 -42.19 18.07
N ALA A 792 14.42 -42.71 18.93
CA ALA A 792 14.02 -43.48 20.10
C ALA A 792 13.17 -42.65 21.07
N ALA A 793 13.58 -41.42 21.37
CA ALA A 793 12.85 -40.52 22.27
C ALA A 793 11.48 -40.10 21.71
N SER A 794 11.37 -39.93 20.39
CA SER A 794 10.16 -39.45 19.71
C SER A 794 9.25 -40.59 19.24
N GLY A 795 9.59 -41.84 19.53
CA GLY A 795 8.84 -43.02 19.10
C GLY A 795 8.76 -43.16 17.58
N VAL A 796 9.80 -42.77 16.86
CA VAL A 796 9.90 -42.85 15.39
C VAL A 796 10.69 -44.10 15.00
N SER A 797 10.13 -44.88 14.09
CA SER A 797 10.77 -46.04 13.47
C SER A 797 11.16 -45.76 12.02
N ALA A 798 12.11 -46.52 11.49
CA ALA A 798 12.52 -46.41 10.08
C ALA A 798 11.40 -46.77 9.08
N SER A 799 10.36 -47.50 9.52
CA SER A 799 9.19 -47.87 8.72
C SER A 799 8.06 -46.85 8.73
N ASP A 800 8.12 -45.83 9.59
CA ASP A 800 7.04 -44.85 9.70
C ASP A 800 6.91 -43.99 8.43
N LYS A 801 5.68 -43.60 8.10
CA LYS A 801 5.40 -42.55 7.12
C LYS A 801 5.76 -41.18 7.71
N LEU A 802 7.05 -40.91 7.84
CA LEU A 802 7.56 -39.68 8.43
C LEU A 802 7.59 -38.53 7.41
N VAL A 803 7.04 -37.39 7.81
CA VAL A 803 7.26 -36.08 7.18
C VAL A 803 8.00 -35.20 8.18
N VAL A 804 9.15 -34.69 7.78
CA VAL A 804 9.94 -33.73 8.56
C VAL A 804 9.71 -32.34 8.00
N VAL A 805 9.04 -31.48 8.76
CA VAL A 805 8.85 -30.07 8.45
C VAL A 805 10.05 -29.30 9.01
N ILE A 806 10.82 -28.63 8.15
CA ILE A 806 11.94 -27.78 8.60
C ILE A 806 11.59 -26.32 8.30
N GLN A 807 11.31 -25.56 9.36
CA GLN A 807 11.13 -24.12 9.30
C GLN A 807 12.03 -23.43 10.32
N LEU A 808 13.29 -23.30 9.93
CA LEU A 808 14.36 -22.59 10.64
C LEU A 808 14.95 -21.49 9.74
N GLY A 809 15.67 -20.53 10.32
CA GLY A 809 16.34 -19.46 9.57
C GLY A 809 16.17 -18.07 10.19
N TYR A 810 15.12 -17.84 10.98
CA TYR A 810 14.87 -16.52 11.56
C TYR A 810 15.79 -16.19 12.74
N ASN A 811 16.00 -17.14 13.65
CA ASN A 811 17.03 -16.97 14.67
C ASN A 811 18.44 -16.98 14.05
N ASP A 812 18.68 -17.78 13.01
CA ASP A 812 19.97 -17.81 12.32
C ASP A 812 20.38 -16.41 11.81
N LEU A 813 19.38 -15.68 11.31
CA LEU A 813 19.48 -14.28 10.93
C LEU A 813 19.82 -13.35 12.10
N TYR A 814 19.27 -13.58 13.29
CA TYR A 814 19.58 -12.81 14.49
C TYR A 814 21.01 -13.05 15.02
N TYR A 815 21.54 -14.26 14.83
CA TYR A 815 22.87 -14.68 15.27
C TYR A 815 23.96 -14.56 14.18
N SER A 816 23.74 -13.68 13.20
CA SER A 816 24.72 -13.30 12.17
C SER A 816 25.20 -14.45 11.27
N TYR A 817 24.40 -15.50 11.09
CA TYR A 817 24.64 -16.47 10.04
C TYR A 817 24.19 -15.92 8.68
N THR A 818 24.72 -16.49 7.60
CA THR A 818 24.27 -16.16 6.24
C THR A 818 23.13 -17.07 5.78
N PRO A 819 22.28 -16.61 4.83
CA PRO A 819 21.28 -17.47 4.19
C PRO A 819 21.88 -18.75 3.61
N GLN A 820 23.08 -18.67 3.00
CA GLN A 820 23.76 -19.81 2.39
C GLN A 820 24.16 -20.86 3.43
N GLN A 821 24.83 -20.43 4.51
CA GLN A 821 25.23 -21.32 5.61
C GLN A 821 24.03 -22.05 6.21
N THR A 822 22.91 -21.34 6.36
CA THR A 822 21.68 -21.88 6.93
C THR A 822 21.08 -22.99 6.07
N VAL A 823 20.97 -22.78 4.75
CA VAL A 823 20.40 -23.81 3.86
C VAL A 823 21.33 -25.00 3.66
N ASP A 824 22.65 -24.80 3.74
CA ASP A 824 23.62 -25.91 3.68
C ASP A 824 23.61 -26.76 4.96
N ALA A 825 23.41 -26.14 6.13
CA ALA A 825 23.19 -26.85 7.39
C ALA A 825 21.86 -27.65 7.37
N GLN A 826 20.79 -27.08 6.81
CA GLN A 826 19.52 -27.78 6.63
C GLN A 826 19.63 -28.97 5.66
N GLU A 827 20.39 -28.83 4.57
CA GLU A 827 20.72 -29.95 3.67
C GLU A 827 21.46 -31.08 4.40
N PHE A 828 22.40 -30.72 5.27
CA PHE A 828 23.11 -31.68 6.11
C PHE A 828 22.15 -32.41 7.06
N MET A 829 21.23 -31.71 7.73
CA MET A 829 20.20 -32.35 8.56
C MET A 829 19.37 -33.35 7.75
N ILE A 830 18.92 -32.99 6.54
CA ILE A 830 18.18 -33.90 5.63
C ILE A 830 18.99 -35.16 5.34
N ALA A 831 20.29 -35.02 5.04
CA ALA A 831 21.17 -36.16 4.81
C ALA A 831 21.23 -37.09 6.03
N LYS A 832 21.40 -36.55 7.24
CA LYS A 832 21.46 -37.34 8.49
C LYS A 832 20.12 -38.03 8.81
N PHE A 833 18.99 -37.41 8.49
CA PHE A 833 17.69 -38.09 8.58
C PHE A 833 17.59 -39.25 7.59
N ARG A 834 18.03 -39.07 6.34
CA ARG A 834 17.98 -40.10 5.30
C ARG A 834 18.91 -41.28 5.57
N GLU A 835 20.03 -41.07 6.27
CA GLU A 835 20.89 -42.17 6.72
C GLU A 835 20.17 -43.17 7.63
N LYS A 836 19.20 -42.70 8.43
CA LYS A 836 18.46 -43.54 9.39
C LYS A 836 17.05 -43.91 8.91
N ILE A 837 16.44 -43.04 8.13
CA ILE A 837 15.08 -43.17 7.59
C ILE A 837 15.13 -42.82 6.11
N ALA A 838 15.57 -43.78 5.29
CA ALA A 838 15.81 -43.58 3.86
C ALA A 838 14.58 -43.06 3.08
N ASN A 839 13.37 -43.33 3.57
CA ASN A 839 12.11 -42.91 2.94
C ASN A 839 11.46 -41.69 3.61
N SER A 840 12.19 -40.99 4.49
CA SER A 840 11.72 -39.73 5.07
C SER A 840 11.41 -38.69 3.98
N ARG A 841 10.34 -37.93 4.20
CA ARG A 841 9.86 -36.86 3.31
C ARG A 841 10.05 -35.53 3.99
N PHE A 842 10.29 -34.47 3.24
CA PHE A 842 10.59 -33.16 3.81
C PHE A 842 9.65 -32.09 3.27
N VAL A 843 9.21 -31.21 4.16
CA VAL A 843 8.53 -29.96 3.81
C VAL A 843 9.38 -28.81 4.35
N ILE A 844 9.96 -28.04 3.45
CA ILE A 844 10.80 -26.90 3.79
C ILE A 844 9.94 -25.63 3.73
N SER A 845 10.06 -24.78 4.73
CA SER A 845 9.38 -23.49 4.74
C SER A 845 10.22 -22.39 5.36
N HIS A 846 9.73 -21.17 5.28
CA HIS A 846 10.25 -20.00 5.98
C HIS A 846 9.06 -19.23 6.57
N GLN A 847 9.26 -18.63 7.74
CA GLN A 847 8.25 -17.74 8.32
C GLN A 847 8.13 -16.42 7.55
N ALA A 848 7.03 -15.71 7.78
CA ALA A 848 6.82 -14.36 7.26
C ALA A 848 7.73 -13.33 7.95
N PHE A 849 7.84 -12.15 7.34
CA PHE A 849 8.63 -11.03 7.87
C PHE A 849 8.04 -10.53 9.19
N GLY A 850 8.88 -10.46 10.23
CA GLY A 850 8.60 -9.87 11.54
C GLY A 850 9.64 -8.80 11.88
N TRP A 851 9.37 -7.92 12.85
CA TRP A 851 10.15 -6.71 13.16
C TRP A 851 10.90 -6.79 14.51
N SER A 852 11.79 -7.75 14.76
CA SER A 852 12.54 -7.76 16.03
C SER A 852 13.99 -7.28 15.93
N GLY A 853 14.33 -6.23 16.69
CA GLY A 853 15.67 -5.98 17.24
C GLY A 853 16.78 -5.46 16.29
N VAL A 854 17.85 -4.93 16.89
CA VAL A 854 19.02 -4.28 16.25
C VAL A 854 19.91 -5.21 15.39
N SER A 855 19.64 -6.52 15.36
CA SER A 855 20.49 -7.54 14.71
C SER A 855 19.83 -8.25 13.51
N ALA A 856 18.51 -8.12 13.33
CA ALA A 856 17.78 -8.62 12.16
C ALA A 856 17.67 -7.54 11.07
N PRO A 857 17.49 -7.89 9.79
CA PRO A 857 17.20 -6.92 8.76
C PRO A 857 15.85 -6.26 9.03
N GLN A 858 15.91 -4.97 9.34
CA GLN A 858 14.73 -4.12 9.61
C GLN A 858 13.98 -3.74 8.32
N ASN A 859 14.33 -4.37 7.20
CA ASN A 859 13.73 -4.12 5.92
C ASN A 859 13.53 -5.44 5.17
N TRP A 860 12.51 -5.43 4.33
CA TRP A 860 12.11 -6.60 3.56
C TRP A 860 13.13 -7.06 2.51
N PRO A 861 13.77 -6.19 1.70
CA PRO A 861 14.78 -6.61 0.73
C PRO A 861 15.88 -7.49 1.33
N ASP A 862 16.33 -7.18 2.54
CA ASP A 862 17.34 -7.98 3.22
C ASP A 862 16.78 -9.29 3.81
N PHE A 863 15.55 -9.28 4.33
CA PHE A 863 14.88 -10.49 4.80
C PHE A 863 14.54 -11.46 3.67
N ALA A 864 14.06 -10.95 2.53
CA ALA A 864 13.63 -11.75 1.39
C ALA A 864 14.75 -12.65 0.85
N LYS A 865 16.03 -12.26 1.02
CA LYS A 865 17.20 -13.08 0.67
C LYS A 865 17.19 -14.46 1.33
N TRP A 866 16.63 -14.58 2.54
CA TRP A 866 16.53 -15.84 3.27
C TRP A 866 15.52 -16.80 2.65
N ILE A 867 14.37 -16.27 2.22
CA ILE A 867 13.35 -17.02 1.50
C ILE A 867 13.87 -17.41 0.11
N THR A 868 14.44 -16.45 -0.62
CA THR A 868 15.04 -16.66 -1.94
C THR A 868 16.10 -17.76 -1.90
N GLN A 869 16.95 -17.76 -0.87
CA GLN A 869 18.00 -18.77 -0.75
C GLN A 869 17.45 -20.17 -0.45
N LYS A 870 16.39 -20.29 0.35
CA LYS A 870 15.68 -21.57 0.53
C LYS A 870 15.05 -22.08 -0.76
N LEU A 871 14.38 -21.20 -1.50
CA LEU A 871 13.83 -21.55 -2.81
C LEU A 871 14.94 -22.04 -3.76
N ARG A 872 16.08 -21.34 -3.84
CA ARG A 872 17.22 -21.76 -4.66
C ARG A 872 17.75 -23.15 -4.29
N LYS A 873 17.77 -23.51 -3.01
CA LYS A 873 18.33 -24.78 -2.52
C LYS A 873 17.34 -25.95 -2.63
N PHE A 874 16.05 -25.70 -2.39
CA PHE A 874 15.07 -26.77 -2.15
C PHE A 874 13.90 -26.82 -3.13
N ASP A 875 13.62 -25.75 -3.88
CA ASP A 875 12.55 -25.74 -4.88
C ASP A 875 12.88 -26.74 -6.02
N ASN A 876 11.85 -27.27 -6.68
CA ASN A 876 11.97 -28.29 -7.73
C ASN A 876 12.58 -29.66 -7.34
N ARG A 877 12.69 -30.01 -6.05
CA ARG A 877 13.29 -31.29 -5.59
C ARG A 877 12.27 -32.37 -5.19
N ILE A 878 11.16 -32.45 -5.92
CA ILE A 878 10.10 -33.45 -5.67
C ILE A 878 10.60 -34.88 -5.90
N SER A 879 11.47 -35.10 -6.88
CA SER A 879 12.11 -36.41 -7.13
C SER A 879 12.91 -36.89 -5.92
N GLU A 880 13.45 -35.94 -5.15
CA GLU A 880 14.13 -36.19 -3.87
C GLU A 880 13.18 -36.15 -2.68
N LYS A 881 11.87 -36.03 -2.91
CA LYS A 881 10.84 -36.07 -1.87
C LYS A 881 10.90 -34.87 -0.92
N ILE A 882 11.31 -33.73 -1.46
CA ILE A 882 11.37 -32.44 -0.78
C ILE A 882 10.33 -31.52 -1.42
N LEU A 883 9.43 -30.98 -0.60
CA LEU A 883 8.44 -29.99 -0.98
C LEU A 883 8.75 -28.66 -0.30
N VAL A 884 8.35 -27.54 -0.91
CA VAL A 884 8.48 -26.20 -0.31
C VAL A 884 7.11 -25.61 -0.06
N ALA A 885 6.85 -25.16 1.17
CA ALA A 885 5.56 -24.58 1.57
C ALA A 885 5.66 -23.06 1.72
N PRO A 886 4.79 -22.25 1.09
CA PRO A 886 4.90 -20.80 1.04
C PRO A 886 4.26 -20.09 2.24
N ALA A 887 4.58 -20.52 3.48
CA ALA A 887 4.03 -19.90 4.68
C ALA A 887 4.31 -18.39 4.75
N TRP A 888 5.51 -17.95 4.34
CA TRP A 888 5.85 -16.53 4.24
C TRP A 888 4.87 -15.71 3.39
N ALA A 889 4.30 -16.31 2.34
CA ALA A 889 3.38 -15.62 1.44
C ALA A 889 1.94 -15.57 1.98
N GLN A 890 1.61 -16.42 2.97
CA GLN A 890 0.25 -16.57 3.50
C GLN A 890 0.04 -15.95 4.88
N LEU A 891 1.11 -15.52 5.56
CA LEU A 891 1.02 -14.81 6.84
C LEU A 891 1.20 -13.29 6.64
N SER A 892 0.30 -12.50 7.23
CA SER A 892 0.43 -11.04 7.19
C SER A 892 1.57 -10.56 8.08
N TYR A 893 2.31 -9.55 7.60
CA TYR A 893 3.20 -8.78 8.45
C TYR A 893 2.45 -8.03 9.57
N LYS A 894 1.25 -7.52 9.27
CA LYS A 894 0.49 -6.67 10.21
C LYS A 894 -0.44 -7.50 11.09
N TYR A 895 -1.22 -8.38 10.47
CA TYR A 895 -2.32 -9.11 11.12
C TYR A 895 -2.01 -10.59 11.44
N GLY A 896 -0.80 -11.05 11.08
CA GLY A 896 -0.39 -12.45 11.24
C GLY A 896 0.52 -12.65 12.44
N MET A 897 1.01 -11.56 13.04
CA MET A 897 1.83 -11.59 14.26
C MET A 897 0.93 -11.51 15.49
N ASN A 898 1.50 -11.81 16.66
CA ASN A 898 0.80 -11.72 17.93
C ASN A 898 0.34 -10.27 18.13
N GLU A 899 -0.96 -10.05 18.30
CA GLU A 899 -1.56 -8.72 18.48
C GLU A 899 -2.17 -8.64 19.89
N THR A 900 -1.76 -7.65 20.67
CA THR A 900 -2.39 -7.28 21.94
C THR A 900 -3.15 -5.98 21.75
N ILE A 901 -4.41 -5.94 22.15
CA ILE A 901 -5.18 -4.70 22.19
C ILE A 901 -4.57 -3.81 23.29
N THR A 902 -3.95 -2.70 22.90
CA THR A 902 -3.31 -1.74 23.81
C THR A 902 -4.20 -0.56 24.15
N ALA A 903 -5.16 -0.24 23.28
CA ALA A 903 -6.23 0.70 23.58
C ALA A 903 -7.46 0.35 22.75
N THR A 904 -8.64 0.72 23.22
CA THR A 904 -9.85 0.72 22.40
C THR A 904 -10.33 2.15 22.37
N SER A 905 -10.51 2.71 21.18
CA SER A 905 -11.05 4.06 21.04
C SER A 905 -12.50 4.08 21.51
N ASP A 906 -12.99 5.30 21.74
CA ASP A 906 -14.40 5.57 22.05
C ASP A 906 -15.37 5.15 20.92
N THR A 907 -14.84 4.72 19.76
CA THR A 907 -15.57 4.21 18.59
C THR A 907 -15.46 2.68 18.42
N GLY A 908 -14.88 1.96 19.39
CA GLY A 908 -14.67 0.51 19.31
C GLY A 908 -13.50 0.10 18.42
N VAL A 909 -12.70 1.06 17.92
CA VAL A 909 -11.49 0.77 17.15
C VAL A 909 -10.40 0.34 18.12
N GLN A 910 -10.01 -0.92 18.01
CA GLN A 910 -8.92 -1.46 18.81
C GLN A 910 -7.59 -1.00 18.21
N THR A 911 -6.83 -0.27 19.02
CA THR A 911 -5.40 -0.10 18.83
C THR A 911 -4.76 -1.39 19.26
N VAL A 912 -4.17 -2.10 18.32
CA VAL A 912 -3.36 -3.29 18.57
C VAL A 912 -1.89 -2.87 18.60
N SER A 913 -1.13 -3.34 19.58
CA SER A 913 0.32 -3.41 19.46
C SER A 913 0.75 -4.85 19.32
N LEU A 914 1.90 -5.05 18.72
CA LEU A 914 2.56 -6.34 18.65
C LEU A 914 3.34 -6.50 19.96
N PRO A 915 2.88 -7.29 20.96
CA PRO A 915 3.64 -7.56 22.19
C PRO A 915 4.97 -8.27 21.91
N ASP A 916 5.03 -9.00 20.80
CA ASP A 916 6.23 -9.56 20.21
C ASP A 916 6.12 -9.42 18.68
N ASP A 917 7.25 -9.19 18.01
CA ASP A 917 7.29 -8.91 16.57
C ASP A 917 7.66 -10.15 15.73
N VAL A 918 7.63 -11.35 16.33
CA VAL A 918 8.17 -12.59 15.72
C VAL A 918 7.27 -13.80 15.85
N HIS A 919 6.44 -13.90 16.88
CA HIS A 919 5.56 -15.04 17.09
C HIS A 919 4.17 -14.75 16.51
N PRO A 920 3.55 -15.72 15.81
CA PRO A 920 2.24 -15.51 15.23
C PRO A 920 1.12 -15.52 16.29
N GLY A 921 0.08 -14.70 16.05
CA GLY A 921 -1.20 -14.78 16.75
C GLY A 921 -2.05 -15.96 16.25
N GLU A 922 -3.30 -16.08 16.73
CA GLU A 922 -4.21 -17.15 16.32
C GLU A 922 -4.43 -17.19 14.80
N LEU A 923 -4.71 -16.03 14.19
CA LEU A 923 -4.93 -15.91 12.75
C LEU A 923 -3.68 -16.32 11.94
N GLY A 924 -2.50 -15.86 12.34
CA GLY A 924 -1.24 -16.21 11.67
C GLY A 924 -0.90 -17.68 11.82
N GLY A 925 -1.17 -18.26 13.00
CA GLY A 925 -1.02 -19.70 13.23
C GLY A 925 -1.95 -20.53 12.34
N ALA A 926 -3.22 -20.13 12.19
CA ALA A 926 -4.17 -20.79 11.30
C ALA A 926 -3.72 -20.73 9.83
N GLN A 927 -3.31 -19.55 9.36
CA GLN A 927 -2.75 -19.35 8.02
C GLN A 927 -1.48 -20.19 7.79
N TRP A 928 -0.65 -20.35 8.82
CA TRP A 928 0.50 -21.24 8.77
C TRP A 928 0.08 -22.70 8.62
N GLY A 929 -0.90 -23.15 9.40
CA GLY A 929 -1.47 -24.50 9.28
C GLY A 929 -2.00 -24.77 7.86
N ASP A 930 -2.72 -23.83 7.29
CA ASP A 930 -3.28 -23.92 5.91
C ASP A 930 -2.18 -23.93 4.84
N ALA A 931 -1.09 -23.19 5.02
CA ALA A 931 0.04 -23.19 4.10
C ALA A 931 0.81 -24.53 4.10
N LEU A 932 0.82 -25.26 5.23
CA LEU A 932 1.61 -26.46 5.43
C LEU A 932 0.83 -27.77 5.24
N VAL A 933 -0.49 -27.77 5.47
CA VAL A 933 -1.31 -28.99 5.48
C VAL A 933 -1.23 -29.75 4.14
N ALA A 934 -1.35 -29.05 3.02
CA ALA A 934 -1.36 -29.68 1.71
C ALA A 934 0.02 -30.26 1.32
N PRO A 935 1.16 -29.54 1.49
CA PRO A 935 2.49 -30.15 1.33
C PRO A 935 2.72 -31.37 2.23
N VAL A 936 2.27 -31.34 3.48
CA VAL A 936 2.45 -32.48 4.42
C VAL A 936 1.68 -33.72 3.95
N LEU A 937 0.44 -33.55 3.49
CA LEU A 937 -0.36 -34.63 2.92
C LEU A 937 0.22 -35.15 1.59
N ALA A 938 0.60 -34.23 0.70
CA ALA A 938 1.16 -34.54 -0.61
C ALA A 938 2.51 -35.28 -0.52
N ALA A 939 3.28 -35.09 0.56
CA ALA A 939 4.55 -35.76 0.77
C ALA A 939 4.44 -37.31 0.72
N TRP A 940 3.27 -37.85 1.07
CA TRP A 940 2.94 -39.29 1.02
C TRP A 940 1.77 -39.63 0.09
N ASN A 941 1.26 -38.68 -0.69
CA ASN A 941 0.08 -38.84 -1.54
C ASN A 941 -1.12 -39.45 -0.79
N LEU A 942 -1.45 -38.89 0.38
CA LEU A 942 -2.57 -39.35 1.22
C LEU A 942 -3.95 -39.00 0.65
#